data_AF-A0A939JF09-F1
#
_entry.id   AF-A0A939JF09-F1
#
_cell.length_a   1.000
_cell.length_b   1.000
_cell.length_c   1.000
_cell.angle_alpha   90.00
_cell.angle_beta   90.00
_cell.angle_gamma   90.00
#
_symmetry.space_group_name_H-M   'P 1'
#
loop_
_entity.id
_entity.type
_entity.pdbx_description
1 polymer ?
#
loop_
_entity_poly.entity_id
_entity_poly.type
_entity_poly.pdbx_seq_one_letter_code
_entity_poly.pdbx_strand_id
1 'polypeptide(L)'
;MAARFLSGFIGVNRHSDPDITDLSCARRDATALWSLWQDTLPDATPVLLVDEEATRSRIDELLAQTLDAATDDDVVLLTFSGHGTHNHRLVAHDTNLEDLAGTTISMADLATRFRQSKARHILLVLDCCFSGGAPAKVIEDGLQPRGSGFSLESAFSGRGRMLLAAANVDEEAWEAAGHGLLTSALTAALRAATGPVEVGGLMADVAGRVRAEAQRLGLTQTPKWVGDIDGGFTIPPLQAGQHYYQAFPEQTGLKVSENIRELMGFGLPEEVIELWAQQFSQGLNELQLAAVNDYRILDGESLLVVAPTSSGKTFIGELAAVKAAVSTQRAVFLVPYKALANEKYEQFTDLYGTRLGLRVIRCTGDYQDATNAFVRGKYDIALLTYEMFLNLVVKNQGTLSRIGVVVVDEAQFITDPGRGISVELLLTYILSARERGITPQLVALSAVIGNTNGFEHWLRCQALITTRRPVPLEEGVIDRSGVFEYLDPDTGLQQKRQLLPAHAVRIRRDKASTQDVIVPLAQALLAQQPTAKLIVFRNVRGKAEGVAGYLAKDLGLPSADAAIAALPAHDRSSTSTRLRDCLRGGTAFHNSNLSREEREVVERAFRDQQGPVRVLGATTTVAAGINTPASAVILGETEFLGEDQKPFTIAEYKNMVGRAGRLGYNERGQSFIIANTPMERRQLFQHYVLGQPEAMRSSFATGNLSTWVLRLLAQIPRVGRREVATLLANTYGGYVEGRNNPNWRPQMDAQVETIIISLIRAGIAEQEGPMLQLTLVGFACANSSLSFDSILRLLHLLQLLNPATITLERLLALTQALPELDETYTPLFKNGNKEKTWPYHAAQKVGNDLVQLYQRSLPDQIAYLRRAKRALLVEAWLEGDSLESLEQAYTNSSFVPVSYGDVRRIADATRYHFRSVVPIVQALHPMLLLEDEALNLLTTRLEVGLPASALPLLNVPILNRGEILLLARHGIVEPSLSWAAIEPTAIELFGLDRSQVIGPIWEKQHLTSLAKVAPAS
;
A
#
# COMPACT_ATOMS: atom_id res chain seq x y z
N MET A 1 -20.44 -26.47 -48.46
CA MET A 1 -20.41 -25.08 -48.99
C MET A 1 -18.94 -24.72 -49.22
N ALA A 2 -18.48 -23.47 -49.02
CA ALA A 2 -17.12 -23.32 -48.51
C ALA A 2 -17.13 -23.76 -47.03
N ALA A 3 -16.09 -24.44 -46.57
CA ALA A 3 -15.92 -24.80 -45.17
C ALA A 3 -15.77 -23.54 -44.32
N ARG A 4 -16.53 -23.40 -43.23
CA ARG A 4 -16.43 -22.24 -42.33
C ARG A 4 -15.51 -22.55 -41.15
N PHE A 5 -14.76 -21.55 -40.71
CA PHE A 5 -14.03 -21.59 -39.45
C PHE A 5 -14.87 -20.91 -38.37
N LEU A 6 -15.62 -21.69 -37.60
CA LEU A 6 -16.51 -21.21 -36.54
C LEU A 6 -15.71 -21.15 -35.23
N SER A 7 -15.48 -19.96 -34.69
CA SER A 7 -14.61 -19.82 -33.53
C SER A 7 -15.06 -18.81 -32.49
N GLY A 8 -14.74 -19.12 -31.23
CA GLY A 8 -15.14 -18.35 -30.06
C GLY A 8 -14.11 -18.44 -28.93
N PHE A 9 -13.71 -17.29 -28.41
CA PHE A 9 -12.68 -17.14 -27.39
C PHE A 9 -13.29 -16.47 -26.16
N ILE A 10 -13.29 -17.15 -25.02
CA ILE A 10 -13.97 -16.71 -23.79
C ILE A 10 -12.92 -16.51 -22.69
N GLY A 11 -12.92 -15.36 -22.02
CA GLY A 11 -11.94 -15.03 -20.98
C GLY A 11 -12.52 -14.24 -19.81
N VAL A 12 -12.66 -14.89 -18.64
CA VAL A 12 -13.30 -14.29 -17.46
C VAL A 12 -12.27 -13.95 -16.38
N ASN A 13 -11.81 -12.70 -16.33
CA ASN A 13 -11.00 -12.16 -15.23
C ASN A 13 -11.88 -11.67 -14.07
N ARG A 14 -12.92 -10.90 -14.39
CA ARG A 14 -13.81 -10.21 -13.44
C ARG A 14 -15.10 -10.98 -13.22
N HIS A 15 -15.56 -11.03 -11.98
CA HIS A 15 -16.84 -11.63 -11.60
C HIS A 15 -17.71 -10.59 -10.86
N SER A 16 -19.01 -10.60 -11.17
CA SER A 16 -20.00 -9.68 -10.58
C SER A 16 -20.26 -9.96 -9.09
N ASP A 17 -20.30 -11.23 -8.71
CA ASP A 17 -20.34 -11.69 -7.32
C ASP A 17 -19.09 -11.22 -6.54
N PRO A 18 -19.26 -10.62 -5.34
CA PRO A 18 -18.15 -10.02 -4.57
C PRO A 18 -17.24 -11.08 -3.92
N ASP A 19 -17.74 -12.29 -3.70
CA ASP A 19 -17.05 -13.37 -3.02
C ASP A 19 -16.24 -14.25 -4.00
N ILE A 20 -16.68 -14.39 -5.26
CA ILE A 20 -15.89 -15.03 -6.32
C ILE A 20 -14.61 -14.22 -6.57
N THR A 21 -13.44 -14.86 -6.47
CA THR A 21 -12.13 -14.21 -6.64
C THR A 21 -11.86 -13.84 -8.10
N ASP A 22 -11.34 -12.63 -8.36
CA ASP A 22 -10.96 -12.21 -9.72
C ASP A 22 -9.59 -12.80 -10.13
N LEU A 23 -9.46 -13.14 -11.41
CA LEU A 23 -8.23 -13.63 -12.05
C LEU A 23 -7.43 -12.49 -12.71
N SER A 24 -6.27 -12.84 -13.28
CA SER A 24 -5.35 -11.90 -13.94
C SER A 24 -5.15 -12.18 -15.44
N CYS A 25 -5.03 -13.43 -15.87
CA CYS A 25 -4.65 -13.75 -17.26
C CYS A 25 -5.82 -14.00 -18.24
N ALA A 26 -6.98 -14.48 -17.77
CA ALA A 26 -8.01 -15.09 -18.61
C ALA A 26 -8.54 -14.19 -19.74
N ARG A 27 -8.78 -12.89 -19.48
CA ARG A 27 -9.11 -11.91 -20.53
C ARG A 27 -8.00 -11.82 -21.59
N ARG A 28 -6.75 -11.74 -21.13
CA ARG A 28 -5.55 -11.55 -21.94
C ARG A 28 -5.25 -12.78 -22.79
N ASP A 29 -5.51 -13.98 -22.27
CA ASP A 29 -5.43 -15.26 -22.97
C ASP A 29 -6.43 -15.36 -24.13
N ALA A 30 -7.72 -15.12 -23.85
CA ALA A 30 -8.76 -15.10 -24.87
C ALA A 30 -8.46 -14.04 -25.96
N THR A 31 -8.00 -12.86 -25.57
CA THR A 31 -7.61 -11.77 -26.49
C THR A 31 -6.38 -12.15 -27.33
N ALA A 32 -5.37 -12.81 -26.75
CA ALA A 32 -4.18 -13.25 -27.47
C ALA A 32 -4.50 -14.30 -28.52
N LEU A 33 -5.29 -15.31 -28.17
CA LEU A 33 -5.72 -16.34 -29.11
C LEU A 33 -6.63 -15.74 -30.19
N TRP A 34 -7.65 -14.96 -29.82
CA TRP A 34 -8.55 -14.29 -30.77
C TRP A 34 -7.81 -13.46 -31.81
N SER A 35 -6.91 -12.57 -31.37
CA SER A 35 -6.19 -11.65 -32.27
C SER A 35 -5.23 -12.38 -33.21
N LEU A 36 -4.48 -13.37 -32.72
CA LEU A 36 -3.64 -14.22 -33.56
C LEU A 36 -4.45 -15.00 -34.60
N TRP A 37 -5.61 -15.56 -34.22
CA TRP A 37 -6.47 -16.28 -35.16
C TRP A 37 -7.11 -15.33 -36.19
N GLN A 38 -7.51 -14.13 -35.79
CA GLN A 38 -8.04 -13.09 -36.68
C GLN A 38 -7.01 -12.60 -37.69
N ASP A 39 -5.75 -12.41 -37.27
CA ASP A 39 -4.63 -12.04 -38.15
C ASP A 39 -4.18 -13.20 -39.06
N THR A 40 -4.33 -14.46 -38.61
CA THR A 40 -3.97 -15.65 -39.39
C THR A 40 -5.03 -16.03 -40.42
N LEU A 41 -6.31 -15.77 -40.15
CA LEU A 41 -7.46 -16.07 -41.02
C LEU A 41 -8.33 -14.82 -41.23
N PRO A 42 -7.95 -13.90 -42.15
CA PRO A 42 -8.67 -12.63 -42.34
C PRO A 42 -10.14 -12.76 -42.79
N ASP A 43 -10.49 -13.85 -43.48
CA ASP A 43 -11.87 -14.14 -43.91
C ASP A 43 -12.74 -14.78 -42.78
N ALA A 44 -12.15 -15.10 -41.63
CA ALA A 44 -12.87 -15.60 -40.47
C ALA A 44 -13.35 -14.44 -39.56
N THR A 45 -14.47 -14.65 -38.88
CA THR A 45 -15.03 -13.72 -37.88
C THR A 45 -15.05 -14.37 -36.49
N PRO A 46 -13.88 -14.61 -35.86
CA PRO A 46 -13.80 -15.16 -34.51
C PRO A 46 -14.49 -14.24 -33.48
N VAL A 47 -15.34 -14.83 -32.63
CA VAL A 47 -16.02 -14.11 -31.55
C VAL A 47 -15.13 -14.03 -30.31
N LEU A 48 -15.04 -12.86 -29.69
CA LEU A 48 -14.41 -12.66 -28.38
C LEU A 48 -15.48 -12.32 -27.34
N LEU A 49 -15.51 -13.04 -26.21
CA LEU A 49 -16.32 -12.72 -25.04
C LEU A 49 -15.40 -12.58 -23.83
N VAL A 50 -15.31 -11.40 -23.23
CA VAL A 50 -14.46 -11.17 -22.05
C VAL A 50 -15.17 -10.40 -20.96
N ASP A 51 -14.84 -10.74 -19.71
CA ASP A 51 -15.36 -10.10 -18.50
C ASP A 51 -16.88 -9.81 -18.58
N GLU A 52 -17.28 -8.54 -18.57
CA GLU A 52 -18.68 -8.10 -18.54
C GLU A 52 -19.50 -8.60 -19.76
N GLU A 53 -18.85 -9.01 -20.86
CA GLU A 53 -19.49 -9.63 -22.02
C GLU A 53 -19.62 -11.15 -21.93
N ALA A 54 -18.81 -11.81 -21.10
CA ALA A 54 -18.78 -13.26 -20.89
C ALA A 54 -19.84 -13.74 -19.88
N THR A 55 -21.09 -13.34 -20.13
CA THR A 55 -22.27 -13.79 -19.37
C THR A 55 -22.73 -15.18 -19.81
N ARG A 56 -23.39 -15.91 -18.91
CA ARG A 56 -23.91 -17.26 -19.14
C ARG A 56 -24.85 -17.31 -20.35
N SER A 57 -25.67 -16.27 -20.59
CA SER A 57 -26.50 -16.17 -21.81
C SER A 57 -25.65 -16.04 -23.07
N ARG A 58 -24.74 -15.07 -23.13
CA ARG A 58 -23.92 -14.82 -24.33
C ARG A 58 -22.98 -15.97 -24.67
N ILE A 59 -22.52 -16.72 -23.68
CA ILE A 59 -21.75 -17.94 -23.93
C ILE A 59 -22.68 -19.07 -24.42
N ASP A 60 -23.87 -19.27 -23.86
CA ASP A 60 -24.84 -20.25 -24.39
C ASP A 60 -25.28 -19.95 -25.84
N GLU A 61 -25.34 -18.66 -26.20
CA GLU A 61 -25.56 -18.17 -27.57
C GLU A 61 -24.35 -18.44 -28.48
N LEU A 62 -23.13 -18.18 -28.02
CA LEU A 62 -21.90 -18.50 -28.76
C LEU A 62 -21.75 -20.00 -29.02
N LEU A 63 -22.05 -20.84 -28.02
CA LEU A 63 -22.08 -22.30 -28.18
C LEU A 63 -23.14 -22.74 -29.21
N ALA A 64 -24.29 -22.08 -29.27
CA ALA A 64 -25.31 -22.36 -30.29
C ALA A 64 -24.86 -21.94 -31.70
N GLN A 65 -24.20 -20.79 -31.83
CA GLN A 65 -23.68 -20.28 -33.11
C GLN A 65 -22.46 -21.05 -33.63
N THR A 66 -21.75 -21.78 -32.76
CA THR A 66 -20.55 -22.55 -33.12
C THR A 66 -20.81 -24.05 -33.19
N LEU A 67 -21.10 -24.72 -32.07
CA LEU A 67 -21.27 -26.19 -32.04
C LEU A 67 -22.58 -26.62 -32.71
N ASP A 68 -23.70 -25.99 -32.34
CA ASP A 68 -25.02 -26.49 -32.73
C ASP A 68 -25.40 -26.10 -34.16
N ALA A 69 -24.85 -24.98 -34.66
CA ALA A 69 -25.03 -24.49 -36.04
C ALA A 69 -23.94 -24.95 -37.04
N ALA A 70 -23.01 -25.81 -36.62
CA ALA A 70 -22.00 -26.40 -37.50
C ALA A 70 -22.58 -27.46 -38.46
N THR A 71 -21.88 -27.65 -39.58
CA THR A 71 -22.10 -28.70 -40.57
C THR A 71 -20.83 -29.54 -40.74
N ASP A 72 -20.96 -30.67 -41.42
CA ASP A 72 -19.91 -31.68 -41.63
C ASP A 72 -18.62 -31.11 -42.27
N ASP A 73 -18.76 -30.06 -43.10
CA ASP A 73 -17.68 -29.32 -43.77
C ASP A 73 -16.94 -28.34 -42.83
N ASP A 74 -17.52 -27.94 -41.70
CA ASP A 74 -17.00 -26.84 -40.87
C ASP A 74 -15.95 -27.29 -39.85
N VAL A 75 -15.05 -26.36 -39.51
CA VAL A 75 -14.06 -26.52 -38.44
C VAL A 75 -14.45 -25.63 -37.26
N VAL A 76 -14.52 -26.19 -36.05
CA VAL A 76 -14.88 -25.45 -34.83
C VAL A 76 -13.67 -25.30 -33.91
N LEU A 77 -13.40 -24.08 -33.44
CA LEU A 77 -12.44 -23.79 -32.37
C LEU A 77 -13.11 -23.01 -31.24
N LEU A 78 -13.13 -23.58 -30.03
CA LEU A 78 -13.61 -22.90 -28.83
C LEU A 78 -12.52 -22.85 -27.77
N THR A 79 -12.36 -21.70 -27.12
CA THR A 79 -11.47 -21.55 -25.97
C THR A 79 -12.22 -20.92 -24.79
N PHE A 80 -11.96 -21.43 -23.59
CA PHE A 80 -12.42 -20.83 -22.34
C PHE A 80 -11.25 -20.73 -21.36
N SER A 81 -10.98 -19.52 -20.90
CA SER A 81 -10.04 -19.22 -19.81
C SER A 81 -10.83 -18.62 -18.65
N GLY A 82 -10.66 -19.12 -17.43
CA GLY A 82 -11.43 -18.66 -16.26
C GLY A 82 -11.49 -19.68 -15.12
N HIS A 83 -12.43 -19.50 -14.19
CA HIS A 83 -12.65 -20.47 -13.11
C HIS A 83 -13.47 -21.69 -13.56
N GLY A 84 -13.13 -22.85 -13.00
CA GLY A 84 -13.94 -24.07 -13.04
C GLY A 84 -14.38 -24.47 -11.63
N THR A 85 -15.61 -24.96 -11.47
CA THR A 85 -16.12 -25.44 -10.17
C THR A 85 -15.86 -26.93 -9.96
N HIS A 86 -15.86 -27.37 -8.68
CA HIS A 86 -15.70 -28.78 -8.31
C HIS A 86 -16.80 -29.70 -8.88
N ASN A 87 -17.96 -29.15 -9.26
CA ASN A 87 -19.08 -29.86 -9.91
C ASN A 87 -19.03 -29.78 -11.44
N HIS A 88 -17.84 -29.55 -12.02
CA HIS A 88 -17.58 -29.48 -13.46
C HIS A 88 -18.48 -28.49 -14.18
N ARG A 89 -18.48 -27.24 -13.71
CA ARG A 89 -19.12 -26.10 -14.36
C ARG A 89 -18.12 -24.98 -14.63
N LEU A 90 -18.20 -24.36 -15.81
CA LEU A 90 -17.44 -23.17 -16.18
C LEU A 90 -18.13 -21.92 -15.61
N VAL A 91 -17.36 -21.07 -14.94
CA VAL A 91 -17.84 -19.87 -14.24
C VAL A 91 -17.93 -18.70 -15.23
N ALA A 92 -19.13 -18.14 -15.38
CA ALA A 92 -19.38 -16.93 -16.17
C ALA A 92 -19.28 -15.66 -15.30
N HIS A 93 -19.21 -14.48 -15.92
CA HIS A 93 -19.12 -13.20 -15.21
C HIS A 93 -20.31 -12.93 -14.27
N ASP A 94 -21.50 -13.35 -14.69
CA ASP A 94 -22.78 -13.27 -13.99
C ASP A 94 -23.04 -14.47 -13.05
N THR A 95 -22.00 -15.24 -12.70
CA THR A 95 -22.12 -16.32 -11.71
C THR A 95 -22.46 -15.76 -10.33
N ASN A 96 -23.54 -16.26 -9.72
CA ASN A 96 -23.90 -16.07 -8.32
C ASN A 96 -23.56 -17.36 -7.54
N LEU A 97 -22.86 -17.27 -6.41
CA LEU A 97 -22.59 -18.42 -5.53
C LEU A 97 -23.87 -19.07 -4.97
N GLU A 98 -24.97 -18.33 -4.82
CA GLU A 98 -26.26 -18.86 -4.36
C GLU A 98 -27.03 -19.64 -5.45
N ASP A 99 -26.76 -19.37 -6.74
CA ASP A 99 -27.32 -20.13 -7.87
C ASP A 99 -26.23 -20.54 -8.88
N LEU A 100 -25.29 -21.37 -8.42
CA LEU A 100 -24.35 -22.05 -9.29
C LEU A 100 -25.04 -22.94 -10.35
N ALA A 101 -26.33 -23.28 -10.19
CA ALA A 101 -27.03 -24.15 -11.12
C ALA A 101 -27.47 -23.42 -12.39
N GLY A 102 -28.08 -22.24 -12.24
CA GLY A 102 -28.59 -21.39 -13.32
C GLY A 102 -27.58 -20.40 -13.91
N THR A 103 -26.55 -20.01 -13.17
CA THR A 103 -25.59 -18.97 -13.58
C THR A 103 -24.24 -19.48 -14.12
N THR A 104 -24.05 -20.80 -14.20
CA THR A 104 -22.83 -21.42 -14.76
C THR A 104 -23.14 -22.45 -15.85
N ILE A 105 -22.14 -22.80 -16.66
CA ILE A 105 -22.29 -23.73 -17.79
C ILE A 105 -21.80 -25.12 -17.37
N SER A 106 -22.63 -26.16 -17.45
CA SER A 106 -22.18 -27.52 -17.11
C SER A 106 -21.32 -28.13 -18.21
N MET A 107 -20.25 -28.82 -17.81
CA MET A 107 -19.49 -29.71 -18.69
C MET A 107 -20.35 -30.85 -19.27
N ALA A 108 -21.44 -31.23 -18.61
CA ALA A 108 -22.39 -32.22 -19.15
C ALA A 108 -23.21 -31.67 -20.33
N ASP A 109 -23.60 -30.39 -20.27
CA ASP A 109 -24.29 -29.70 -21.36
C ASP A 109 -23.34 -29.43 -22.53
N LEU A 110 -22.13 -28.94 -22.22
CA LEU A 110 -21.07 -28.72 -23.21
C LEU A 110 -20.68 -30.03 -23.93
N ALA A 111 -20.50 -31.13 -23.20
CA ALA A 111 -20.27 -32.46 -23.78
C ALA A 111 -21.46 -32.99 -24.60
N THR A 112 -22.67 -32.51 -24.33
CA THR A 112 -23.87 -32.89 -25.10
C THR A 112 -23.93 -32.13 -26.41
N ARG A 113 -23.72 -30.80 -26.41
CA ARG A 113 -23.54 -29.99 -27.62
C ARG A 113 -22.37 -30.49 -28.48
N PHE A 114 -21.22 -30.79 -27.87
CA PHE A 114 -20.02 -31.30 -28.55
C PHE A 114 -20.23 -32.65 -29.27
N ARG A 115 -21.07 -33.54 -28.71
CA ARG A 115 -21.48 -34.79 -29.38
C ARG A 115 -22.54 -34.55 -30.47
N GLN A 116 -23.50 -33.65 -30.23
CA GLN A 116 -24.59 -33.36 -31.17
C GLN A 116 -24.17 -32.50 -32.36
N SER A 117 -23.10 -31.72 -32.24
CA SER A 117 -22.50 -30.96 -33.34
C SER A 117 -22.18 -31.86 -34.53
N LYS A 118 -22.31 -31.33 -35.75
CA LYS A 118 -22.04 -32.07 -36.99
C LYS A 118 -20.61 -31.94 -37.50
N ALA A 119 -19.87 -30.94 -37.02
CA ALA A 119 -18.49 -30.70 -37.46
C ALA A 119 -17.63 -31.96 -37.37
N ARG A 120 -16.85 -32.23 -38.43
CA ARG A 120 -15.85 -33.29 -38.43
C ARG A 120 -14.65 -32.92 -37.55
N HIS A 121 -14.27 -31.64 -37.56
CA HIS A 121 -13.12 -31.13 -36.83
C HIS A 121 -13.54 -30.14 -35.75
N ILE A 122 -13.28 -30.48 -34.49
CA ILE A 122 -13.57 -29.64 -33.32
C ILE A 122 -12.34 -29.63 -32.42
N LEU A 123 -11.84 -28.44 -32.06
CA LEU A 123 -10.88 -28.25 -30.99
C LEU A 123 -11.52 -27.38 -29.89
N LEU A 124 -11.60 -27.93 -28.68
CA LEU A 124 -12.03 -27.23 -27.48
C LEU A 124 -10.81 -27.08 -26.54
N VAL A 125 -10.54 -25.87 -26.05
CA VAL A 125 -9.42 -25.54 -25.16
C VAL A 125 -9.96 -24.97 -23.86
N LEU A 126 -9.65 -25.59 -22.73
CA LEU A 126 -10.10 -25.18 -21.39
C LEU A 126 -8.88 -24.86 -20.51
N ASP A 127 -8.60 -23.56 -20.35
CA ASP A 127 -7.58 -23.00 -19.47
C ASP A 127 -8.23 -22.59 -18.12
N CYS A 128 -8.69 -23.61 -17.40
CA CYS A 128 -9.41 -23.48 -16.13
C CYS A 128 -9.12 -24.67 -15.20
N CYS A 129 -9.16 -24.47 -13.89
CA CYS A 129 -8.98 -25.57 -12.92
C CYS A 129 -10.09 -26.64 -13.01
N PHE A 130 -9.77 -27.86 -12.57
CA PHE A 130 -10.71 -29.00 -12.44
C PHE A 130 -11.39 -29.51 -13.72
N SER A 131 -10.85 -29.19 -14.90
CA SER A 131 -11.27 -29.72 -16.21
C SER A 131 -11.09 -31.24 -16.41
N GLY A 132 -10.70 -31.98 -15.36
CA GLY A 132 -10.47 -33.44 -15.37
C GLY A 132 -11.46 -34.29 -14.56
N GLY A 133 -11.79 -33.88 -13.32
CA GLY A 133 -12.74 -34.52 -12.36
C GLY A 133 -12.41 -35.93 -11.80
N ALA A 134 -12.60 -36.25 -10.50
CA ALA A 134 -12.96 -35.48 -9.28
C ALA A 134 -12.71 -36.38 -8.02
N PRO A 135 -12.93 -35.95 -6.74
CA PRO A 135 -12.99 -34.59 -6.16
C PRO A 135 -12.21 -34.42 -4.81
N ALA A 136 -11.46 -33.31 -4.65
CA ALA A 136 -11.07 -32.73 -3.35
C ALA A 136 -10.33 -31.38 -3.58
N LYS A 137 -10.51 -30.27 -2.86
CA LYS A 137 -11.59 -29.79 -1.94
C LYS A 137 -12.16 -28.48 -2.55
N VAL A 138 -12.80 -27.48 -1.90
CA VAL A 138 -13.23 -27.08 -0.54
C VAL A 138 -14.58 -26.30 -0.72
N ILE A 139 -15.34 -25.83 0.27
CA ILE A 139 -15.11 -25.63 1.72
C ILE A 139 -15.91 -26.67 2.54
N GLU A 140 -17.16 -26.36 2.93
CA GLU A 140 -18.08 -27.22 3.66
C GLU A 140 -19.44 -27.22 2.96
N ASP A 141 -19.93 -28.39 2.56
CA ASP A 141 -21.37 -28.70 2.51
C ASP A 141 -21.58 -30.21 2.70
N GLY A 142 -22.81 -30.65 2.97
CA GLY A 142 -23.15 -31.95 3.56
C GLY A 142 -22.89 -33.20 2.71
N LEU A 143 -22.47 -34.29 3.38
CA LEU A 143 -22.26 -35.62 2.80
C LEU A 143 -23.57 -36.27 2.25
N GLN A 144 -23.65 -36.47 0.92
CA GLN A 144 -24.52 -37.49 0.29
C GLN A 144 -23.87 -38.10 -0.98
N PRO A 145 -23.07 -39.18 -0.87
CA PRO A 145 -22.43 -39.82 -2.03
C PRO A 145 -23.35 -40.83 -2.72
N ARG A 146 -24.22 -40.40 -3.66
CA ARG A 146 -25.02 -41.31 -4.53
C ARG A 146 -25.32 -40.76 -5.94
N GLY A 147 -24.47 -41.06 -6.93
CA GLY A 147 -24.88 -41.02 -8.35
C GLY A 147 -23.80 -40.71 -9.40
N SER A 148 -23.69 -41.57 -10.42
CA SER A 148 -23.13 -41.33 -11.78
C SER A 148 -21.92 -40.36 -11.91
N GLY A 149 -20.70 -40.83 -12.10
CA GLY A 149 -20.35 -41.62 -13.30
C GLY A 149 -20.00 -40.77 -14.55
N PHE A 150 -19.83 -39.44 -14.43
CA PHE A 150 -19.35 -38.59 -15.52
C PHE A 150 -17.84 -38.81 -15.77
N SER A 151 -17.48 -39.35 -16.93
CA SER A 151 -16.09 -39.40 -17.42
C SER A 151 -15.98 -38.55 -18.67
N LEU A 152 -15.04 -37.58 -18.68
CA LEU A 152 -14.77 -36.76 -19.86
C LEU A 152 -14.36 -37.61 -21.07
N GLU A 153 -13.67 -38.73 -20.85
CA GLU A 153 -13.15 -39.60 -21.92
C GLU A 153 -14.24 -40.30 -22.72
N SER A 154 -15.37 -40.66 -22.08
CA SER A 154 -16.54 -41.15 -22.82
C SER A 154 -17.41 -40.00 -23.33
N ALA A 155 -17.50 -38.89 -22.59
CA ALA A 155 -18.38 -37.76 -22.91
C ALA A 155 -17.94 -36.94 -24.15
N PHE A 156 -16.63 -36.86 -24.43
CA PHE A 156 -16.06 -36.11 -25.58
C PHE A 156 -15.52 -37.03 -26.69
N SER A 157 -16.06 -38.26 -26.82
CA SER A 157 -15.57 -39.25 -27.79
C SER A 157 -16.03 -38.99 -29.24
N GLY A 158 -15.09 -39.03 -30.20
CA GLY A 158 -15.35 -38.91 -31.64
C GLY A 158 -14.08 -38.64 -32.46
N ARG A 159 -14.04 -39.09 -33.73
CA ARG A 159 -12.92 -38.81 -34.65
C ARG A 159 -12.88 -37.34 -35.06
N GLY A 160 -11.68 -36.76 -35.04
CA GLY A 160 -11.43 -35.37 -35.42
C GLY A 160 -11.86 -34.36 -34.36
N ARG A 161 -12.40 -34.83 -33.23
CA ARG A 161 -12.93 -34.01 -32.13
C ARG A 161 -12.02 -34.14 -30.93
N MET A 162 -11.51 -33.01 -30.45
CA MET A 162 -10.46 -32.96 -29.44
C MET A 162 -10.75 -31.90 -28.38
N LEU A 163 -10.55 -32.27 -27.13
CA LEU A 163 -10.54 -31.40 -25.95
C LEU A 163 -9.11 -31.36 -25.38
N LEU A 164 -8.64 -30.14 -25.13
CA LEU A 164 -7.41 -29.81 -24.43
C LEU A 164 -7.77 -29.13 -23.11
N ALA A 165 -7.39 -29.75 -22.01
CA ALA A 165 -7.57 -29.28 -20.64
C ALA A 165 -6.21 -28.87 -20.04
N ALA A 166 -6.15 -27.74 -19.32
CA ALA A 166 -4.89 -27.20 -18.81
C ALA A 166 -4.18 -28.07 -17.78
N ALA A 167 -4.93 -28.82 -16.97
CA ALA A 167 -4.43 -29.61 -15.86
C ALA A 167 -5.17 -30.96 -15.75
N ASN A 168 -4.60 -31.91 -15.01
CA ASN A 168 -5.29 -33.12 -14.57
C ASN A 168 -6.38 -32.81 -13.52
N VAL A 169 -7.05 -33.87 -13.04
CA VAL A 169 -8.05 -33.84 -11.95
C VAL A 169 -7.53 -33.14 -10.69
N ASP A 170 -6.34 -33.54 -10.26
CA ASP A 170 -5.74 -33.25 -8.95
C ASP A 170 -4.65 -32.17 -9.03
N GLU A 171 -4.63 -31.41 -10.13
CA GLU A 171 -3.65 -30.37 -10.45
C GLU A 171 -4.37 -29.03 -10.67
N GLU A 172 -3.78 -27.94 -10.21
CA GLU A 172 -4.27 -26.58 -10.51
C GLU A 172 -3.73 -26.10 -11.87
N ALA A 173 -4.48 -25.21 -12.53
CA ALA A 173 -4.02 -24.47 -13.70
C ALA A 173 -3.36 -23.16 -13.25
N TRP A 174 -2.12 -22.93 -13.67
CA TRP A 174 -1.29 -21.81 -13.19
C TRP A 174 -1.10 -20.71 -14.25
N GLU A 175 -0.89 -19.47 -13.78
CA GLU A 175 -0.54 -18.32 -14.61
C GLU A 175 0.97 -18.03 -14.55
N ALA A 176 1.59 -17.66 -15.68
CA ALA A 176 2.96 -17.13 -15.73
C ALA A 176 3.13 -16.11 -16.87
N ALA A 177 3.99 -15.10 -16.68
CA ALA A 177 4.25 -14.04 -17.66
C ALA A 177 2.98 -13.33 -18.21
N GLY A 178 1.90 -13.26 -17.40
CA GLY A 178 0.62 -12.65 -17.76
C GLY A 178 -0.36 -13.53 -18.53
N HIS A 179 -0.06 -14.82 -18.69
CA HIS A 179 -0.83 -15.79 -19.46
C HIS A 179 -1.02 -17.11 -18.69
N GLY A 180 -2.11 -17.83 -18.93
CA GLY A 180 -2.26 -19.21 -18.46
C GLY A 180 -1.15 -20.09 -19.04
N LEU A 181 -0.59 -21.03 -18.27
CA LEU A 181 0.53 -21.86 -18.75
C LEU A 181 0.16 -22.62 -20.03
N LEU A 182 -1.09 -23.09 -20.15
CA LEU A 182 -1.57 -23.76 -21.34
C LEU A 182 -1.66 -22.80 -22.54
N THR A 183 -2.33 -21.66 -22.39
CA THR A 183 -2.45 -20.66 -23.47
C THR A 183 -1.09 -20.13 -23.92
N SER A 184 -0.18 -19.88 -22.98
CA SER A 184 1.21 -19.49 -23.25
C SER A 184 1.95 -20.56 -24.07
N ALA A 185 1.89 -21.83 -23.64
CA ALA A 185 2.54 -22.93 -24.35
C ALA A 185 1.94 -23.19 -25.75
N LEU A 186 0.61 -23.14 -25.89
CA LEU A 186 -0.12 -23.29 -27.15
C LEU A 186 0.26 -22.17 -28.14
N THR A 187 0.24 -20.93 -27.67
CA THR A 187 0.62 -19.75 -28.45
C THR A 187 2.09 -19.82 -28.88
N ALA A 188 3.00 -20.19 -27.98
CA ALA A 188 4.43 -20.30 -28.26
C ALA A 188 4.78 -21.46 -29.21
N ALA A 189 4.02 -22.56 -29.19
CA ALA A 189 4.18 -23.66 -30.14
C ALA A 189 3.68 -23.27 -31.53
N LEU A 190 2.46 -22.72 -31.64
CA LEU A 190 1.86 -22.34 -32.92
C LEU A 190 2.55 -21.16 -33.61
N ARG A 191 3.09 -20.20 -32.86
CA ARG A 191 3.88 -19.07 -33.43
C ARG A 191 5.31 -19.46 -33.82
N ALA A 192 5.83 -20.58 -33.32
CA ALA A 192 7.16 -21.10 -33.67
C ALA A 192 7.15 -22.03 -34.91
N ALA A 193 5.97 -22.41 -35.38
CA ALA A 193 5.81 -23.31 -36.53
C ALA A 193 6.13 -22.62 -37.86
N THR A 194 6.83 -23.33 -38.75
CA THR A 194 7.19 -22.84 -40.10
C THR A 194 6.22 -23.29 -41.20
N GLY A 195 5.20 -24.07 -40.85
CA GLY A 195 4.16 -24.60 -41.72
C GLY A 195 3.07 -25.31 -40.92
N PRO A 196 1.96 -25.76 -41.55
CA PRO A 196 0.83 -26.36 -40.84
C PRO A 196 1.24 -27.54 -39.95
N VAL A 197 0.76 -27.52 -38.70
CA VAL A 197 1.12 -28.48 -37.65
C VAL A 197 -0.02 -29.49 -37.50
N GLU A 198 0.26 -30.79 -37.64
CA GLU A 198 -0.71 -31.82 -37.24
C GLU A 198 -0.96 -31.74 -35.72
N VAL A 199 -2.22 -31.80 -35.30
CA VAL A 199 -2.56 -31.60 -33.88
C VAL A 199 -1.86 -32.63 -32.98
N GLY A 200 -1.69 -33.88 -33.45
CA GLY A 200 -0.91 -34.91 -32.76
C GLY A 200 0.54 -34.52 -32.41
N GLY A 201 1.20 -33.74 -33.26
CA GLY A 201 2.53 -33.19 -32.99
C GLY A 201 2.48 -32.01 -32.01
N LEU A 202 1.49 -31.13 -32.17
CA LEU A 202 1.25 -29.99 -31.29
C LEU A 202 1.02 -30.43 -29.83
N MET A 203 0.30 -31.54 -29.62
CA MET A 203 0.03 -32.12 -28.29
C MET A 203 1.30 -32.36 -27.49
N ALA A 204 2.33 -32.94 -28.12
CA ALA A 204 3.58 -33.31 -27.46
C ALA A 204 4.42 -32.07 -27.10
N ASP A 205 4.49 -31.08 -27.99
CA ASP A 205 5.23 -29.84 -27.75
C ASP A 205 4.56 -28.99 -26.66
N VAL A 206 3.24 -28.77 -26.74
CA VAL A 206 2.49 -28.00 -25.73
C VAL A 206 2.56 -28.67 -24.35
N ALA A 207 2.35 -29.99 -24.26
CA ALA A 207 2.45 -30.71 -22.98
C ALA A 207 3.89 -30.73 -22.43
N GLY A 208 4.91 -30.74 -23.31
CA GLY A 208 6.31 -30.59 -22.92
C GLY A 208 6.60 -29.21 -22.33
N ARG A 209 6.14 -28.15 -22.99
CA ARG A 209 6.31 -26.74 -22.56
C ARG A 209 5.62 -26.45 -21.23
N VAL A 210 4.35 -26.85 -21.05
CA VAL A 210 3.63 -26.63 -19.78
C VAL A 210 4.33 -27.33 -18.62
N ARG A 211 4.74 -28.59 -18.78
CA ARG A 211 5.45 -29.34 -17.72
C ARG A 211 6.80 -28.72 -17.40
N ALA A 212 7.59 -28.33 -18.42
CA ALA A 212 8.89 -27.70 -18.23
C ALA A 212 8.78 -26.37 -17.48
N GLU A 213 7.80 -25.54 -17.84
CA GLU A 213 7.57 -24.26 -17.18
C GLU A 213 6.99 -24.45 -15.77
N ALA A 214 5.96 -25.28 -15.57
CA ALA A 214 5.44 -25.60 -14.23
C ALA A 214 6.55 -26.11 -13.30
N GLN A 215 7.41 -27.02 -13.79
CA GLN A 215 8.57 -27.51 -13.03
C GLN A 215 9.58 -26.38 -12.71
N ARG A 216 9.79 -25.41 -13.62
CA ARG A 216 10.62 -24.23 -13.38
C ARG A 216 10.06 -23.32 -12.28
N LEU A 217 8.73 -23.24 -12.15
CA LEU A 217 8.04 -22.49 -11.08
C LEU A 217 8.04 -23.22 -9.73
N GLY A 218 8.41 -24.51 -9.70
CA GLY A 218 8.27 -25.38 -8.53
C GLY A 218 6.86 -25.95 -8.35
N LEU A 219 6.07 -25.96 -9.42
CA LEU A 219 4.66 -26.36 -9.47
C LEU A 219 4.49 -27.67 -10.26
N THR A 220 3.28 -28.21 -10.31
CA THR A 220 2.93 -29.37 -11.13
C THR A 220 1.68 -29.05 -11.93
N GLN A 221 1.79 -29.18 -13.25
CA GLN A 221 0.67 -29.06 -14.19
C GLN A 221 0.95 -29.92 -15.42
N THR A 222 -0.03 -30.73 -15.80
CA THR A 222 -0.01 -31.63 -16.93
C THR A 222 -1.26 -31.41 -17.77
N PRO A 223 -1.15 -30.86 -18.99
CA PRO A 223 -2.28 -30.75 -19.90
C PRO A 223 -2.85 -32.13 -20.23
N LYS A 224 -4.16 -32.29 -20.03
CA LYS A 224 -4.88 -33.51 -20.39
C LYS A 224 -5.54 -33.33 -21.76
N TRP A 225 -5.44 -34.35 -22.59
CA TRP A 225 -6.07 -34.39 -23.91
C TRP A 225 -7.12 -35.50 -23.95
N VAL A 226 -8.25 -35.25 -24.62
CA VAL A 226 -9.37 -36.17 -24.77
C VAL A 226 -9.92 -36.09 -26.20
N GLY A 227 -10.10 -37.23 -26.88
CA GLY A 227 -10.59 -37.29 -28.26
C GLY A 227 -9.91 -38.37 -29.10
N ASP A 228 -10.32 -38.55 -30.36
CA ASP A 228 -9.63 -39.40 -31.35
C ASP A 228 -9.13 -38.56 -32.53
N ILE A 229 -7.87 -38.78 -32.94
CA ILE A 229 -7.19 -37.95 -33.94
C ILE A 229 -7.47 -38.49 -35.33
N ASP A 230 -8.23 -37.74 -36.13
CA ASP A 230 -8.38 -38.04 -37.56
C ASP A 230 -7.15 -37.50 -38.31
N GLY A 231 -6.46 -38.38 -39.04
CA GLY A 231 -5.15 -38.07 -39.65
C GLY A 231 -5.25 -36.95 -40.69
N GLY A 232 -4.26 -36.05 -40.71
CA GLY A 232 -4.27 -34.85 -41.55
C GLY A 232 -5.01 -33.64 -40.97
N PHE A 233 -5.61 -33.73 -39.77
CA PHE A 233 -6.11 -32.53 -39.09
C PHE A 233 -4.93 -31.64 -38.69
N THR A 234 -4.82 -30.49 -39.36
CA THR A 234 -3.69 -29.56 -39.26
C THR A 234 -4.17 -28.15 -38.88
N ILE A 235 -3.33 -27.45 -38.12
CA ILE A 235 -3.54 -26.06 -37.69
C ILE A 235 -2.47 -25.18 -38.35
N PRO A 236 -2.82 -24.03 -38.96
CA PRO A 236 -1.83 -23.11 -39.52
C PRO A 236 -0.95 -22.48 -38.43
N PRO A 237 0.30 -22.10 -38.73
CA PRO A 237 1.10 -21.28 -37.82
C PRO A 237 0.38 -19.97 -37.49
N LEU A 238 0.36 -19.59 -36.21
CA LEU A 238 -0.27 -18.35 -35.79
C LEU A 238 0.64 -17.15 -36.11
N GLN A 239 0.11 -16.18 -36.85
CA GLN A 239 0.80 -14.96 -37.23
C GLN A 239 0.33 -13.80 -36.36
N ALA A 240 1.26 -12.95 -35.93
CA ALA A 240 0.95 -11.69 -35.28
C ALA A 240 0.85 -10.59 -36.34
N GLY A 241 -0.32 -9.97 -36.46
CA GLY A 241 -0.62 -8.93 -37.43
C GLY A 241 -1.23 -7.70 -36.74
N GLN A 242 -2.15 -7.03 -37.44
CA GLN A 242 -2.71 -5.76 -36.99
C GLN A 242 -3.46 -5.91 -35.66
N HIS A 243 -4.29 -6.94 -35.51
CA HIS A 243 -5.13 -7.10 -34.31
C HIS A 243 -4.27 -7.46 -33.10
N TYR A 244 -3.24 -8.30 -33.28
CA TYR A 244 -2.33 -8.66 -32.21
C TYR A 244 -1.49 -7.46 -31.74
N TYR A 245 -0.94 -6.66 -32.66
CA TYR A 245 -0.16 -5.48 -32.26
C TYR A 245 -1.02 -4.33 -31.72
N GLN A 246 -2.33 -4.28 -32.04
CA GLN A 246 -3.28 -3.39 -31.38
C GLN A 246 -3.63 -3.85 -29.95
N ALA A 247 -3.75 -5.16 -29.71
CA ALA A 247 -4.02 -5.73 -28.39
C ALA A 247 -2.79 -5.76 -27.47
N PHE A 248 -1.58 -5.90 -28.04
CA PHE A 248 -0.31 -6.03 -27.33
C PHE A 248 0.72 -4.99 -27.83
N PRO A 249 0.44 -3.68 -27.70
CA PRO A 249 1.31 -2.62 -28.23
C PRO A 249 2.72 -2.64 -27.63
N GLU A 250 2.90 -3.20 -26.43
CA GLU A 250 4.22 -3.45 -25.82
C GLU A 250 5.18 -4.25 -26.72
N GLN A 251 4.65 -5.06 -27.65
CA GLN A 251 5.42 -5.86 -28.60
C GLN A 251 5.95 -5.04 -29.80
N THR A 252 5.55 -3.78 -29.96
CA THR A 252 5.86 -2.96 -31.15
C THR A 252 7.18 -2.19 -31.05
N GLY A 253 7.63 -1.85 -29.83
CA GLY A 253 8.77 -0.95 -29.64
C GLY A 253 8.47 0.51 -29.95
N LEU A 254 7.22 0.93 -29.77
CA LEU A 254 6.76 2.32 -29.91
C LEU A 254 7.64 3.30 -29.12
N LYS A 255 7.93 4.45 -29.72
CA LYS A 255 8.48 5.64 -29.06
C LYS A 255 7.58 6.84 -29.33
N VAL A 256 7.54 7.77 -28.38
CA VAL A 256 6.68 8.96 -28.38
C VAL A 256 7.48 10.26 -28.22
N SER A 257 6.94 11.36 -28.71
CA SER A 257 7.42 12.71 -28.42
C SER A 257 6.92 13.22 -27.06
N GLU A 258 7.24 14.47 -26.71
CA GLU A 258 6.69 15.18 -25.54
C GLU A 258 5.15 15.24 -25.53
N ASN A 259 4.50 15.06 -26.69
CA ASN A 259 3.05 15.06 -26.81
C ASN A 259 2.40 13.84 -26.14
N ILE A 260 1.82 14.05 -24.96
CA ILE A 260 1.08 13.04 -24.18
C ILE A 260 0.02 12.27 -24.99
N ARG A 261 -0.55 12.84 -26.07
CA ARG A 261 -1.52 12.14 -26.92
C ARG A 261 -0.96 10.93 -27.67
N GLU A 262 0.36 10.89 -27.90
CA GLU A 262 1.00 9.73 -28.53
C GLU A 262 0.99 8.49 -27.62
N LEU A 263 0.77 8.65 -26.31
CA LEU A 263 0.62 7.54 -25.37
C LEU A 263 -0.62 6.67 -25.64
N MET A 264 -1.60 7.15 -26.41
CA MET A 264 -2.71 6.31 -26.91
C MET A 264 -2.19 5.06 -27.65
N GLY A 265 -1.01 5.15 -28.29
CA GLY A 265 -0.37 4.03 -28.96
C GLY A 265 0.02 2.85 -28.05
N PHE A 266 0.08 3.05 -26.72
CA PHE A 266 0.27 1.97 -25.73
C PHE A 266 -1.05 1.33 -25.26
N GLY A 267 -2.19 1.68 -25.88
CA GLY A 267 -3.52 1.18 -25.52
C GLY A 267 -4.15 1.92 -24.32
N LEU A 268 -3.77 3.17 -24.10
CA LEU A 268 -4.30 4.01 -23.01
C LEU A 268 -5.55 4.78 -23.49
N PRO A 269 -6.67 4.82 -22.74
CA PRO A 269 -7.91 5.43 -23.19
C PRO A 269 -7.81 6.96 -23.32
N GLU A 270 -8.49 7.53 -24.32
CA GLU A 270 -8.51 8.98 -24.60
C GLU A 270 -8.91 9.81 -23.37
N GLU A 271 -9.84 9.32 -22.56
CA GLU A 271 -10.29 9.94 -21.30
C GLU A 271 -9.15 10.15 -20.28
N VAL A 272 -8.21 9.20 -20.22
CA VAL A 272 -7.00 9.27 -19.37
C VAL A 272 -6.01 10.28 -19.95
N ILE A 273 -5.83 10.21 -21.27
CA ILE A 273 -4.87 11.03 -22.01
C ILE A 273 -5.24 12.52 -21.97
N GLU A 274 -6.53 12.86 -22.11
CA GLU A 274 -7.00 14.25 -21.96
C GLU A 274 -6.94 14.73 -20.51
N LEU A 275 -7.20 13.86 -19.52
CA LEU A 275 -7.02 14.16 -18.10
C LEU A 275 -5.54 14.47 -17.78
N TRP A 276 -4.61 13.70 -18.31
CA TRP A 276 -3.18 13.97 -18.17
C TRP A 276 -2.73 15.20 -18.97
N ALA A 277 -3.25 15.43 -20.18
CA ALA A 277 -2.94 16.64 -20.96
C ALA A 277 -3.42 17.93 -20.26
N GLN A 278 -4.51 17.88 -19.49
CA GLN A 278 -4.97 18.99 -18.65
C GLN A 278 -4.04 19.25 -17.45
N GLN A 279 -3.46 18.21 -16.84
CA GLN A 279 -2.52 18.34 -15.71
C GLN A 279 -1.11 18.74 -16.16
N PHE A 280 -0.66 18.19 -17.28
CA PHE A 280 0.68 18.32 -17.85
C PHE A 280 0.60 19.06 -19.19
N SER A 281 0.14 20.32 -19.15
CA SER A 281 -0.10 21.17 -20.33
C SER A 281 1.15 21.50 -21.18
N GLN A 282 2.32 21.01 -20.79
CA GLN A 282 3.59 21.13 -21.52
C GLN A 282 4.12 19.77 -22.02
N GLY A 283 3.32 18.71 -21.89
CA GLY A 283 3.72 17.36 -22.30
C GLY A 283 4.56 16.61 -21.26
N LEU A 284 5.19 15.53 -21.71
CA LEU A 284 6.14 14.72 -20.95
C LEU A 284 7.50 15.42 -20.86
N ASN A 285 8.09 15.46 -19.66
CA ASN A 285 9.43 16.03 -19.44
C ASN A 285 10.57 15.05 -19.81
N GLU A 286 11.83 15.52 -19.86
CA GLU A 286 13.03 14.70 -20.17
C GLU A 286 13.07 13.35 -19.42
N LEU A 287 12.72 13.35 -18.11
CA LEU A 287 12.77 12.16 -17.26
C LEU A 287 11.65 11.17 -17.58
N GLN A 288 10.46 11.67 -17.86
CA GLN A 288 9.30 10.87 -18.24
C GLN A 288 9.48 10.27 -19.65
N LEU A 289 10.01 11.05 -20.59
CA LEU A 289 10.36 10.60 -21.93
C LEU A 289 11.40 9.50 -21.92
N ALA A 290 12.49 9.65 -21.14
CA ALA A 290 13.49 8.59 -20.99
C ALA A 290 12.85 7.31 -20.43
N ALA A 291 12.03 7.42 -19.38
CA ALA A 291 11.37 6.27 -18.75
C ALA A 291 10.47 5.50 -19.73
N VAL A 292 9.74 6.19 -20.62
CA VAL A 292 8.91 5.57 -21.65
C VAL A 292 9.76 5.03 -22.81
N ASN A 293 10.59 5.87 -23.44
CA ASN A 293 11.22 5.56 -24.73
C ASN A 293 12.47 4.69 -24.62
N ASP A 294 13.27 4.86 -23.57
CA ASP A 294 14.61 4.26 -23.48
C ASP A 294 14.66 3.15 -22.41
N TYR A 295 13.91 3.32 -21.33
CA TYR A 295 13.74 2.31 -20.28
C TYR A 295 12.42 1.52 -20.39
N ARG A 296 11.60 1.79 -21.42
CA ARG A 296 10.47 0.95 -21.87
C ARG A 296 9.43 0.61 -20.79
N ILE A 297 9.16 1.55 -19.88
CA ILE A 297 8.31 1.28 -18.70
C ILE A 297 6.85 0.90 -19.06
N LEU A 298 6.32 1.36 -20.20
CA LEU A 298 4.97 1.01 -20.67
C LEU A 298 4.90 -0.37 -21.33
N ASP A 299 6.04 -1.04 -21.52
CA ASP A 299 6.15 -2.39 -22.06
C ASP A 299 6.35 -3.46 -20.96
N GLY A 300 6.36 -3.06 -19.69
CA GLY A 300 6.52 -3.95 -18.53
C GLY A 300 7.95 -4.03 -17.96
N GLU A 301 8.91 -3.27 -18.49
CA GLU A 301 10.30 -3.29 -18.00
C GLU A 301 10.45 -2.72 -16.57
N SER A 302 11.34 -3.30 -15.77
CA SER A 302 11.55 -2.92 -14.36
C SER A 302 12.62 -1.84 -14.19
N LEU A 303 12.30 -0.76 -13.48
CA LEU A 303 13.07 0.48 -13.46
C LEU A 303 13.21 1.09 -12.06
N LEU A 304 14.44 1.47 -11.69
CA LEU A 304 14.74 2.38 -10.59
C LEU A 304 14.91 3.81 -11.15
N VAL A 305 14.05 4.74 -10.74
CA VAL A 305 14.14 6.17 -11.08
C VAL A 305 14.69 6.94 -9.88
N VAL A 306 15.88 7.50 -10.00
CA VAL A 306 16.48 8.38 -8.98
C VAL A 306 16.47 9.82 -9.50
N ALA A 307 15.66 10.69 -8.91
CA ALA A 307 15.56 12.10 -9.34
C ALA A 307 15.12 13.02 -8.19
N PRO A 308 15.36 14.34 -8.29
CA PRO A 308 14.92 15.29 -7.26
C PRO A 308 13.42 15.24 -6.97
N THR A 309 13.04 15.74 -5.79
CA THR A 309 11.66 16.12 -5.50
C THR A 309 11.22 17.19 -6.50
N SER A 310 9.94 17.16 -6.92
CA SER A 310 9.34 17.92 -8.04
C SER A 310 9.68 17.50 -9.47
N SER A 311 10.66 16.62 -9.73
CA SER A 311 11.00 16.18 -11.11
C SER A 311 9.98 15.28 -11.83
N GLY A 312 8.76 15.12 -11.30
CA GLY A 312 7.69 14.34 -11.93
C GLY A 312 7.75 12.82 -11.74
N LYS A 313 8.62 12.31 -10.85
CA LYS A 313 8.82 10.86 -10.59
C LYS A 313 7.52 10.06 -10.42
N THR A 314 6.61 10.53 -9.58
CA THR A 314 5.38 9.80 -9.21
C THR A 314 4.51 9.49 -10.43
N PHE A 315 4.54 10.37 -11.45
CA PHE A 315 3.82 10.14 -12.71
C PHE A 315 4.38 8.95 -13.51
N ILE A 316 5.66 8.61 -13.36
CA ILE A 316 6.28 7.45 -14.02
C ILE A 316 5.73 6.14 -13.42
N GLY A 317 5.51 6.09 -12.10
CA GLY A 317 4.78 5.00 -11.46
C GLY A 317 3.29 4.99 -11.82
N GLU A 318 2.68 6.16 -11.95
CA GLU A 318 1.26 6.34 -12.31
C GLU A 318 0.98 5.85 -13.74
N LEU A 319 1.86 6.16 -14.70
CA LEU A 319 1.85 5.63 -16.08
C LEU A 319 1.83 4.09 -16.09
N ALA A 320 2.75 3.45 -15.37
CA ALA A 320 2.84 1.99 -15.28
C ALA A 320 1.61 1.37 -14.59
N ALA A 321 1.18 1.95 -13.47
CA ALA A 321 0.00 1.49 -12.72
C ALA A 321 -1.29 1.57 -13.55
N VAL A 322 -1.50 2.66 -14.30
CA VAL A 322 -2.69 2.82 -15.14
C VAL A 322 -2.63 1.95 -16.39
N LYS A 323 -1.46 1.80 -17.06
CA LYS A 323 -1.30 0.84 -18.17
C LYS A 323 -1.62 -0.60 -17.73
N ALA A 324 -1.16 -1.02 -16.55
CA ALA A 324 -1.50 -2.33 -15.99
C ALA A 324 -3.01 -2.47 -15.69
N ALA A 325 -3.61 -1.48 -15.02
CA ALA A 325 -5.03 -1.50 -14.65
C ALA A 325 -5.97 -1.50 -15.86
N VAL A 326 -5.67 -0.70 -16.90
CA VAL A 326 -6.38 -0.72 -18.19
C VAL A 326 -6.22 -2.07 -18.90
N SER A 327 -5.04 -2.69 -18.79
CA SER A 327 -4.79 -4.07 -19.26
C SER A 327 -5.42 -5.15 -18.36
N THR A 328 -6.29 -4.78 -17.42
CA THR A 328 -6.96 -5.61 -16.39
C THR A 328 -6.05 -6.32 -15.38
N GLN A 329 -4.75 -6.00 -15.38
CA GLN A 329 -3.80 -6.50 -14.39
C GLN A 329 -3.94 -5.71 -13.08
N ARG A 330 -3.64 -6.35 -11.94
CA ARG A 330 -3.67 -5.70 -10.63
C ARG A 330 -2.43 -4.82 -10.45
N ALA A 331 -2.62 -3.51 -10.27
CA ALA A 331 -1.55 -2.58 -9.98
C ALA A 331 -1.47 -2.28 -8.48
N VAL A 332 -0.26 -2.24 -7.92
CA VAL A 332 -0.03 -1.91 -6.51
C VAL A 332 0.93 -0.73 -6.38
N PHE A 333 0.56 0.25 -5.57
CA PHE A 333 1.39 1.42 -5.25
C PHE A 333 1.74 1.41 -3.76
N LEU A 334 3.04 1.37 -3.45
CA LEU A 334 3.56 1.30 -2.09
C LEU A 334 4.16 2.64 -1.68
N VAL A 335 3.81 3.11 -0.49
CA VAL A 335 4.26 4.41 0.05
C VAL A 335 4.71 4.30 1.52
N PRO A 336 5.64 5.14 2.00
CA PRO A 336 6.19 5.02 3.34
C PRO A 336 5.24 5.46 4.47
N TYR A 337 4.15 6.20 4.20
CA TYR A 337 3.28 6.75 5.25
C TYR A 337 1.79 6.65 4.90
N LYS A 338 0.96 6.34 5.91
CA LYS A 338 -0.51 6.31 5.79
C LYS A 338 -1.10 7.61 5.22
N ALA A 339 -0.52 8.76 5.58
CA ALA A 339 -0.95 10.06 5.06
C ALA A 339 -0.78 10.16 3.53
N LEU A 340 0.34 9.70 3.00
CA LEU A 340 0.57 9.66 1.55
C LEU A 340 -0.34 8.64 0.86
N ALA A 341 -0.64 7.51 1.51
CA ALA A 341 -1.59 6.53 0.99
C ALA A 341 -3.02 7.09 0.94
N ASN A 342 -3.42 7.93 1.91
CA ASN A 342 -4.70 8.65 1.88
C ASN A 342 -4.72 9.72 0.79
N GLU A 343 -3.70 10.59 0.71
CA GLU A 343 -3.59 11.61 -0.35
C GLU A 343 -3.67 10.97 -1.75
N LYS A 344 -2.93 9.87 -1.97
CA LYS A 344 -2.94 9.14 -3.23
C LYS A 344 -4.25 8.37 -3.46
N TYR A 345 -4.91 7.89 -2.42
CA TYR A 345 -6.20 7.21 -2.53
C TYR A 345 -7.30 8.18 -2.98
N GLU A 346 -7.35 9.36 -2.36
CA GLU A 346 -8.26 10.44 -2.73
C GLU A 346 -7.95 10.91 -4.17
N GLN A 347 -6.68 11.18 -4.50
CA GLN A 347 -6.26 11.54 -5.87
C GLN A 347 -6.66 10.47 -6.90
N PHE A 348 -6.34 9.20 -6.68
CA PHE A 348 -6.58 8.15 -7.68
C PHE A 348 -8.07 7.79 -7.77
N THR A 349 -8.84 7.91 -6.68
CA THR A 349 -10.30 7.75 -6.72
C THR A 349 -10.94 8.86 -7.55
N ASP A 350 -10.53 10.12 -7.35
CA ASP A 350 -11.03 11.27 -8.12
C ASP A 350 -10.66 11.18 -9.61
N LEU A 351 -9.41 10.83 -9.93
CA LEU A 351 -8.91 10.81 -11.32
C LEU A 351 -9.32 9.55 -12.10
N TYR A 352 -9.29 8.37 -11.46
CA TYR A 352 -9.42 7.08 -12.13
C TYR A 352 -10.65 6.29 -11.69
N GLY A 353 -11.01 6.36 -10.41
CA GLY A 353 -12.22 5.72 -9.89
C GLY A 353 -13.50 6.33 -10.47
N THR A 354 -13.69 7.64 -10.31
CA THR A 354 -14.93 8.31 -10.74
C THR A 354 -15.07 8.45 -12.26
N ARG A 355 -13.95 8.50 -13.00
CA ARG A 355 -13.96 8.77 -14.45
C ARG A 355 -13.81 7.54 -15.34
N LEU A 356 -13.05 6.53 -14.91
CA LEU A 356 -12.75 5.33 -15.71
C LEU A 356 -13.42 4.06 -15.14
N GLY A 357 -14.12 4.18 -14.00
CA GLY A 357 -14.69 3.03 -13.30
C GLY A 357 -13.65 2.08 -12.68
N LEU A 358 -12.37 2.46 -12.59
CA LEU A 358 -11.32 1.60 -12.03
C LEU A 358 -11.51 1.42 -10.52
N ARG A 359 -11.43 0.19 -10.04
CA ARG A 359 -11.63 -0.13 -8.62
C ARG A 359 -10.37 0.23 -7.84
N VAL A 360 -10.30 1.48 -7.37
CA VAL A 360 -9.23 1.98 -6.51
C VAL A 360 -9.49 1.60 -5.06
N ILE A 361 -8.52 0.99 -4.38
CA ILE A 361 -8.62 0.59 -2.97
C ILE A 361 -7.41 1.04 -2.13
N ARG A 362 -7.56 1.00 -0.79
CA ARG A 362 -6.50 1.33 0.19
C ARG A 362 -6.39 0.26 1.28
N CYS A 363 -5.16 -0.06 1.68
CA CYS A 363 -4.86 -0.81 2.92
C CYS A 363 -3.71 -0.14 3.70
N THR A 364 -4.03 0.68 4.72
CA THR A 364 -3.08 1.43 5.57
C THR A 364 -2.92 0.88 6.98
N GLY A 365 -3.61 -0.20 7.30
CA GLY A 365 -3.73 -0.78 8.64
C GLY A 365 -4.81 -0.09 9.48
N ASP A 366 -5.79 0.55 8.84
CA ASP A 366 -6.85 1.39 9.43
C ASP A 366 -8.21 0.66 9.40
N TYR A 367 -9.23 1.11 10.14
CA TYR A 367 -10.50 0.35 10.23
C TYR A 367 -11.32 0.33 8.93
N GLN A 368 -11.04 1.26 8.00
CA GLN A 368 -11.69 1.40 6.69
C GLN A 368 -10.92 0.71 5.56
N ASP A 369 -10.05 -0.25 5.87
CA ASP A 369 -9.20 -0.92 4.88
C ASP A 369 -9.94 -1.97 4.04
N ALA A 370 -9.64 -2.02 2.75
CA ALA A 370 -10.20 -2.98 1.81
C ALA A 370 -9.37 -4.29 1.73
N THR A 371 -8.88 -4.80 2.87
CA THR A 371 -7.96 -5.96 2.93
C THR A 371 -8.53 -7.22 2.27
N ASN A 372 -9.82 -7.50 2.46
CA ASN A 372 -10.48 -8.63 1.83
C ASN A 372 -10.57 -8.47 0.30
N ALA A 373 -10.83 -7.26 -0.20
CA ALA A 373 -10.84 -6.98 -1.63
C ALA A 373 -9.43 -7.12 -2.24
N PHE A 374 -8.38 -6.72 -1.51
CA PHE A 374 -6.99 -6.93 -1.90
C PHE A 374 -6.65 -8.42 -2.05
N VAL A 375 -7.00 -9.26 -1.07
CA VAL A 375 -6.71 -10.71 -1.12
C VAL A 375 -7.52 -11.43 -2.21
N ARG A 376 -8.77 -11.01 -2.47
CA ARG A 376 -9.63 -11.57 -3.53
C ARG A 376 -9.42 -10.94 -4.92
N GLY A 377 -8.47 -10.02 -5.09
CA GLY A 377 -8.19 -9.37 -6.38
C GLY A 377 -9.29 -8.40 -6.87
N LYS A 378 -10.25 -8.01 -6.03
CA LYS A 378 -11.37 -7.11 -6.34
C LYS A 378 -10.96 -5.63 -6.41
N TYR A 379 -9.87 -5.35 -7.11
CA TYR A 379 -9.33 -4.01 -7.34
C TYR A 379 -8.62 -3.95 -8.69
N ASP A 380 -8.41 -2.75 -9.22
CA ASP A 380 -7.58 -2.53 -10.39
C ASP A 380 -6.32 -1.72 -10.01
N ILE A 381 -6.41 -0.81 -9.03
CA ILE A 381 -5.26 -0.17 -8.36
C ILE A 381 -5.43 -0.24 -6.83
N ALA A 382 -4.42 -0.75 -6.11
CA ALA A 382 -4.40 -0.77 -4.64
C ALA A 382 -3.24 0.03 -4.07
N LEU A 383 -3.51 0.85 -3.06
CA LEU A 383 -2.50 1.70 -2.39
C LEU A 383 -2.26 1.22 -0.96
N LEU A 384 -1.01 0.90 -0.62
CA LEU A 384 -0.65 0.29 0.67
C LEU A 384 0.58 0.94 1.29
N THR A 385 0.74 0.80 2.62
CA THR A 385 2.08 0.95 3.22
C THR A 385 2.90 -0.32 3.03
N TYR A 386 4.23 -0.18 3.07
CA TYR A 386 5.17 -1.29 2.98
C TYR A 386 4.85 -2.44 3.96
N GLU A 387 4.53 -2.11 5.21
CA GLU A 387 4.20 -3.13 6.22
C GLU A 387 2.90 -3.86 5.93
N MET A 388 1.87 -3.14 5.43
CA MET A 388 0.59 -3.76 5.09
C MET A 388 0.69 -4.69 3.90
N PHE A 389 1.41 -4.28 2.84
CA PHE A 389 1.66 -5.16 1.71
C PHE A 389 2.41 -6.42 2.13
N LEU A 390 3.53 -6.26 2.87
CA LEU A 390 4.33 -7.39 3.37
C LEU A 390 3.47 -8.35 4.22
N ASN A 391 2.64 -7.83 5.13
CA ASN A 391 1.78 -8.66 5.99
C ASN A 391 0.73 -9.42 5.18
N LEU A 392 0.12 -8.78 4.16
CA LEU A 392 -0.92 -9.39 3.34
C LEU A 392 -0.36 -10.46 2.39
N VAL A 393 0.76 -10.21 1.70
CA VAL A 393 1.32 -11.19 0.75
C VAL A 393 2.02 -12.38 1.43
N VAL A 394 2.62 -12.19 2.61
CA VAL A 394 3.24 -13.31 3.35
C VAL A 394 2.18 -14.25 3.95
N LYS A 395 1.05 -13.71 4.43
CA LYS A 395 -0.11 -14.51 4.86
C LYS A 395 -0.83 -15.17 3.69
N ASN A 396 -0.96 -14.48 2.56
CA ASN A 396 -1.74 -14.92 1.40
C ASN A 396 -0.82 -15.03 0.17
N GLN A 397 0.03 -16.05 0.13
CA GLN A 397 1.14 -16.15 -0.83
C GLN A 397 0.69 -16.11 -2.30
N GLY A 398 -0.49 -16.65 -2.62
CA GLY A 398 -1.11 -16.57 -3.95
C GLY A 398 -1.64 -15.18 -4.35
N THR A 399 -1.46 -14.14 -3.53
CA THR A 399 -1.79 -12.76 -3.92
C THR A 399 -0.73 -12.15 -4.83
N LEU A 400 0.55 -12.52 -4.64
CA LEU A 400 1.67 -11.89 -5.36
C LEU A 400 1.72 -12.28 -6.85
N SER A 401 1.25 -13.48 -7.21
CA SER A 401 1.17 -13.95 -8.59
C SER A 401 0.14 -13.19 -9.44
N ARG A 402 -0.89 -12.57 -8.82
CA ARG A 402 -1.95 -11.82 -9.51
C ARG A 402 -1.58 -10.36 -9.80
N ILE A 403 -0.43 -9.89 -9.32
CA ILE A 403 0.01 -8.50 -9.44
C ILE A 403 0.83 -8.33 -10.71
N GLY A 404 0.40 -7.42 -11.59
CA GLY A 404 1.15 -7.07 -12.81
C GLY A 404 2.30 -6.10 -12.52
N VAL A 405 2.07 -5.10 -11.68
CA VAL A 405 3.06 -4.06 -11.34
C VAL A 405 3.05 -3.70 -9.85
N VAL A 406 4.24 -3.57 -9.28
CA VAL A 406 4.49 -3.01 -7.95
C VAL A 406 5.30 -1.72 -8.10
N VAL A 407 4.68 -0.59 -7.80
CA VAL A 407 5.35 0.71 -7.67
C VAL A 407 5.80 0.90 -6.22
N VAL A 408 7.05 1.31 -6.03
CA VAL A 408 7.72 1.51 -4.73
C VAL A 408 8.13 2.98 -4.65
N ASP A 409 7.28 3.83 -4.06
CA ASP A 409 7.53 5.28 -3.98
C ASP A 409 8.30 5.68 -2.72
N GLU A 410 9.19 6.65 -2.87
CA GLU A 410 10.25 6.98 -1.92
C GLU A 410 11.09 5.74 -1.52
N ALA A 411 11.57 4.97 -2.51
CA ALA A 411 12.35 3.75 -2.35
C ALA A 411 13.61 3.88 -1.47
N GLN A 412 14.15 5.11 -1.31
CA GLN A 412 15.19 5.40 -0.32
C GLN A 412 14.77 5.14 1.13
N PHE A 413 13.48 4.96 1.41
CA PHE A 413 12.97 4.59 2.74
C PHE A 413 13.51 3.24 3.23
N ILE A 414 14.14 2.41 2.38
CA ILE A 414 14.96 1.27 2.81
C ILE A 414 16.11 1.68 3.77
N THR A 415 16.56 2.94 3.76
CA THR A 415 17.58 3.46 4.68
C THR A 415 17.01 4.01 6.00
N ASP A 416 15.69 3.91 6.24
CA ASP A 416 15.08 4.34 7.51
C ASP A 416 15.44 3.36 8.66
N PRO A 417 16.11 3.84 9.73
CA PRO A 417 16.71 2.96 10.74
C PRO A 417 15.71 2.19 11.61
N GLY A 418 14.41 2.49 11.55
CA GLY A 418 13.37 1.75 12.27
C GLY A 418 12.48 0.88 11.37
N ARG A 419 12.14 1.37 10.18
CA ARG A 419 11.13 0.78 9.28
C ARG A 419 11.68 0.33 7.92
N GLY A 420 12.86 0.78 7.51
CA GLY A 420 13.45 0.46 6.21
C GLY A 420 13.69 -1.04 6.00
N ILE A 421 13.89 -1.78 7.09
CA ILE A 421 13.97 -3.25 7.08
C ILE A 421 12.68 -3.93 6.59
N SER A 422 11.51 -3.31 6.76
CA SER A 422 10.25 -3.82 6.18
C SER A 422 10.22 -3.68 4.66
N VAL A 423 10.80 -2.60 4.12
CA VAL A 423 10.99 -2.41 2.68
C VAL A 423 11.98 -3.46 2.14
N GLU A 424 13.07 -3.69 2.86
CA GLU A 424 14.08 -4.68 2.49
C GLU A 424 13.54 -6.11 2.48
N LEU A 425 12.80 -6.52 3.51
CA LEU A 425 12.15 -7.85 3.59
C LEU A 425 11.06 -8.04 2.52
N LEU A 426 10.34 -6.98 2.16
CA LEU A 426 9.35 -6.95 1.09
C LEU A 426 9.99 -7.12 -0.29
N LEU A 427 11.05 -6.36 -0.57
CA LEU A 427 11.79 -6.46 -1.82
C LEU A 427 12.52 -7.81 -1.94
N THR A 428 13.07 -8.33 -0.84
CA THR A 428 13.63 -9.69 -0.77
C THR A 428 12.58 -10.75 -1.12
N TYR A 429 11.35 -10.61 -0.61
CA TYR A 429 10.25 -11.54 -0.92
C TYR A 429 9.87 -11.51 -2.40
N ILE A 430 9.74 -10.32 -3.00
CA ILE A 430 9.47 -10.15 -4.43
C ILE A 430 10.60 -10.76 -5.28
N LEU A 431 11.87 -10.51 -4.92
CA LEU A 431 13.02 -11.06 -5.64
C LEU A 431 13.09 -12.60 -5.55
N SER A 432 12.77 -13.19 -4.40
CA SER A 432 12.65 -14.65 -4.24
C SER A 432 11.41 -15.24 -4.95
N ALA A 433 10.35 -14.45 -5.14
CA ALA A 433 9.21 -14.85 -5.96
C ALA A 433 9.57 -14.98 -7.45
N ARG A 434 10.49 -14.14 -7.96
CA ARG A 434 11.00 -14.23 -9.35
C ARG A 434 11.71 -15.55 -9.66
N GLU A 435 12.33 -16.18 -8.66
CA GLU A 435 12.97 -17.50 -8.81
C GLU A 435 11.94 -18.63 -8.95
N ARG A 436 10.73 -18.42 -8.42
CA ARG A 436 9.50 -19.20 -8.70
C ARG A 436 8.70 -18.63 -9.88
N GLY A 437 9.33 -17.81 -10.73
CA GLY A 437 8.76 -17.18 -11.92
C GLY A 437 7.62 -16.18 -11.70
N ILE A 438 7.32 -15.80 -10.46
CA ILE A 438 6.40 -14.70 -10.16
C ILE A 438 7.16 -13.38 -10.37
N THR A 439 6.97 -12.77 -11.53
CA THR A 439 7.74 -11.61 -12.00
C THR A 439 6.86 -10.37 -12.26
N PRO A 440 6.27 -9.73 -11.22
CA PRO A 440 5.67 -8.42 -11.39
C PRO A 440 6.71 -7.39 -11.85
N GLN A 441 6.27 -6.45 -12.69
CA GLN A 441 7.06 -5.25 -13.02
C GLN A 441 7.34 -4.50 -11.72
N LEU A 442 8.61 -4.12 -11.50
CA LEU A 442 9.02 -3.35 -10.32
C LEU A 442 9.43 -1.94 -10.74
N VAL A 443 8.69 -0.94 -10.27
CA VAL A 443 8.97 0.48 -10.53
C VAL A 443 9.35 1.16 -9.23
N ALA A 444 10.65 1.32 -8.97
CA ALA A 444 11.15 1.97 -7.76
C ALA A 444 11.43 3.46 -8.02
N LEU A 445 10.81 4.35 -7.24
CA LEU A 445 10.96 5.80 -7.37
C LEU A 445 11.70 6.33 -6.15
N SER A 446 12.84 7.01 -6.34
CA SER A 446 13.74 7.45 -5.28
C SER A 446 14.05 8.95 -5.36
N ALA A 447 14.11 9.62 -4.22
CA ALA A 447 14.80 10.90 -4.09
C ALA A 447 16.31 10.76 -4.37
N VAL A 448 17.01 11.88 -4.57
CA VAL A 448 18.47 11.90 -4.77
C VAL A 448 19.18 11.62 -3.45
N ILE A 449 19.55 10.36 -3.27
CA ILE A 449 20.61 9.90 -2.37
C ILE A 449 21.96 9.95 -3.11
N GLY A 450 23.04 9.54 -2.45
CA GLY A 450 24.39 9.53 -3.02
C GLY A 450 24.61 8.37 -3.99
N ASN A 451 25.56 7.50 -3.66
CA ASN A 451 25.74 6.24 -4.40
C ASN A 451 24.62 5.25 -4.03
N THR A 452 23.95 4.64 -5.01
CA THR A 452 22.94 3.57 -4.80
C THR A 452 23.53 2.28 -4.23
N ASN A 453 24.85 2.15 -4.21
CA ASN A 453 25.61 1.07 -3.57
C ASN A 453 25.31 -0.34 -4.12
N GLY A 454 24.82 -0.42 -5.37
CA GLY A 454 24.43 -1.69 -6.00
C GLY A 454 22.95 -2.06 -5.82
N PHE A 455 22.09 -1.13 -5.38
CA PHE A 455 20.67 -1.39 -5.15
C PHE A 455 19.92 -1.79 -6.44
N GLU A 456 20.19 -1.12 -7.56
CA GLU A 456 19.70 -1.50 -8.89
C GLU A 456 20.13 -2.92 -9.30
N HIS A 457 21.38 -3.29 -9.01
CA HIS A 457 21.89 -4.64 -9.27
C HIS A 457 21.22 -5.70 -8.37
N TRP A 458 20.99 -5.39 -7.10
CA TRP A 458 20.24 -6.26 -6.18
C TRP A 458 18.78 -6.44 -6.59
N LEU A 459 18.11 -5.35 -6.97
CA LEU A 459 16.74 -5.34 -7.51
C LEU A 459 16.61 -6.00 -8.89
N ARG A 460 17.73 -6.32 -9.56
CA ARG A 460 17.79 -6.85 -10.92
C ARG A 460 17.00 -5.95 -11.89
N CYS A 461 17.19 -4.64 -11.82
CA CYS A 461 16.49 -3.63 -12.61
C CYS A 461 17.44 -2.64 -13.30
N GLN A 462 16.96 -1.91 -14.29
CA GLN A 462 17.70 -0.78 -14.87
C GLN A 462 17.61 0.46 -13.96
N ALA A 463 18.51 1.43 -14.14
CA ALA A 463 18.53 2.68 -13.36
C ALA A 463 18.53 3.92 -14.25
N LEU A 464 17.56 4.80 -14.02
CA LEU A 464 17.43 6.14 -14.61
C LEU A 464 17.73 7.18 -13.52
N ILE A 465 18.93 7.75 -13.56
CA ILE A 465 19.45 8.64 -12.52
C ILE A 465 19.64 10.05 -13.08
N THR A 466 19.05 11.05 -12.41
CA THR A 466 19.30 12.48 -12.69
C THR A 466 19.42 13.29 -11.40
N THR A 467 20.18 14.37 -11.46
CA THR A 467 20.27 15.39 -10.39
C THR A 467 19.65 16.73 -10.80
N ARG A 468 19.16 16.87 -12.05
CA ARG A 468 18.54 18.09 -12.56
C ARG A 468 17.18 18.37 -11.89
N ARG A 469 16.97 19.62 -11.47
CA ARG A 469 15.69 20.14 -10.96
C ARG A 469 14.93 20.91 -12.05
N PRO A 470 13.59 20.82 -12.12
CA PRO A 470 12.78 21.68 -13.00
C PRO A 470 12.77 23.16 -12.59
N VAL A 471 13.06 23.47 -11.32
CA VAL A 471 13.18 24.83 -10.80
C VAL A 471 14.55 25.00 -10.13
N PRO A 472 15.37 26.00 -10.53
CA PRO A 472 16.61 26.36 -9.87
C PRO A 472 16.43 26.66 -8.38
N LEU A 473 17.39 26.28 -7.53
CA LEU A 473 17.38 26.55 -6.09
C LEU A 473 18.58 27.39 -5.67
N GLU A 474 18.35 28.60 -5.15
CA GLU A 474 19.37 29.33 -4.39
C GLU A 474 19.48 28.74 -2.98
N GLU A 475 20.44 27.83 -2.80
CA GLU A 475 20.61 27.08 -1.55
C GLU A 475 21.66 27.75 -0.67
N GLY A 476 21.34 28.17 0.57
CA GLY A 476 22.30 28.91 1.38
C GLY A 476 22.06 29.00 2.88
N VAL A 477 22.95 29.76 3.53
CA VAL A 477 22.97 30.00 4.98
C VAL A 477 23.03 31.50 5.23
N ILE A 478 22.17 32.01 6.11
CA ILE A 478 22.14 33.41 6.56
C ILE A 478 22.58 33.51 8.02
N ASP A 479 23.37 34.51 8.36
CA ASP A 479 23.74 34.78 9.77
C ASP A 479 23.12 36.07 10.33
N ARG A 480 23.33 36.31 11.62
CA ARG A 480 22.78 37.45 12.37
C ARG A 480 23.26 38.83 11.91
N SER A 481 24.26 38.94 11.03
CA SER A 481 24.63 40.19 10.36
C SER A 481 23.75 40.50 9.14
N GLY A 482 22.89 39.57 8.71
CA GLY A 482 22.03 39.70 7.54
C GLY A 482 22.68 39.28 6.21
N VAL A 483 23.93 38.79 6.25
CA VAL A 483 24.63 38.26 5.07
C VAL A 483 24.18 36.83 4.78
N PHE A 484 23.70 36.61 3.56
CA PHE A 484 23.34 35.31 2.99
C PHE A 484 24.49 34.81 2.10
N GLU A 485 24.98 33.62 2.38
CA GLU A 485 26.01 32.89 1.64
C GLU A 485 25.36 31.67 0.99
N TYR A 486 25.33 31.64 -0.35
CA TYR A 486 24.49 30.73 -1.12
C TYR A 486 25.22 30.12 -2.33
N LEU A 487 24.73 28.98 -2.80
CA LEU A 487 25.12 28.39 -4.06
C LEU A 487 24.20 28.96 -5.15
N ASP A 488 24.79 29.59 -6.16
CA ASP A 488 24.08 30.11 -7.32
C ASP A 488 23.79 28.94 -8.29
N PRO A 489 22.52 28.70 -8.67
CA PRO A 489 22.15 27.49 -9.41
C PRO A 489 22.45 27.54 -10.91
N ASP A 490 22.72 28.72 -11.48
CA ASP A 490 23.04 28.86 -12.91
C ASP A 490 24.55 28.67 -13.15
N THR A 491 25.37 29.20 -12.25
CA THR A 491 26.84 29.16 -12.33
C THR A 491 27.46 28.00 -11.55
N GLY A 492 26.74 27.43 -10.57
CA GLY A 492 27.28 26.45 -9.63
C GLY A 492 28.30 27.05 -8.65
N LEU A 493 28.38 28.37 -8.51
CA LEU A 493 29.40 29.06 -7.71
C LEU A 493 28.84 29.60 -6.39
N GLN A 494 29.72 29.68 -5.40
CA GLN A 494 29.43 30.22 -4.06
C GLN A 494 29.38 31.76 -4.10
N GLN A 495 28.20 32.33 -3.83
CA GLN A 495 27.91 33.76 -3.85
C GLN A 495 27.56 34.30 -2.46
N LYS A 496 27.59 35.63 -2.32
CA LYS A 496 27.27 36.34 -1.07
C LYS A 496 26.50 37.62 -1.34
N ARG A 497 25.40 37.85 -0.59
CA ARG A 497 24.65 39.11 -0.61
C ARG A 497 24.17 39.54 0.77
N GLN A 498 24.09 40.85 0.99
CA GLN A 498 23.48 41.43 2.19
C GLN A 498 21.96 41.38 1.99
N LEU A 499 21.29 40.36 2.52
CA LEU A 499 19.85 40.14 2.31
C LEU A 499 18.99 40.91 3.30
N LEU A 500 19.45 41.02 4.56
CA LEU A 500 18.82 41.85 5.58
C LEU A 500 19.73 43.02 5.96
N PRO A 501 19.21 44.23 6.22
CA PRO A 501 20.03 45.32 6.75
C PRO A 501 20.68 44.91 8.08
N ALA A 502 21.95 45.30 8.29
CA ALA A 502 22.72 44.92 9.49
C ALA A 502 22.10 45.37 10.84
N HIS A 503 21.12 46.28 10.81
CA HIS A 503 20.36 46.75 11.97
C HIS A 503 18.97 46.11 12.12
N ALA A 504 18.57 45.19 11.24
CA ALA A 504 17.23 44.56 11.23
C ALA A 504 17.14 43.36 12.17
N VAL A 505 18.21 42.57 12.29
CA VAL A 505 18.33 41.50 13.28
C VAL A 505 18.58 42.14 14.66
N ARG A 506 17.56 42.16 15.51
CA ARG A 506 17.61 42.69 16.88
C ARG A 506 17.15 41.62 17.85
N ILE A 507 17.72 41.60 19.05
CA ILE A 507 17.27 40.69 20.11
C ILE A 507 15.86 41.11 20.54
N ARG A 508 14.87 40.21 20.37
CA ARG A 508 13.44 40.51 20.60
C ARG A 508 12.94 40.21 22.02
N ARG A 509 13.78 39.62 22.88
CA ARG A 509 13.47 39.19 24.26
C ARG A 509 14.72 39.35 25.15
N ASP A 510 14.77 38.69 26.30
CA ASP A 510 15.89 38.75 27.25
C ASP A 510 17.21 38.13 26.72
N LYS A 511 17.11 37.28 25.69
CA LYS A 511 18.24 36.54 25.09
C LYS A 511 18.10 36.44 23.58
N ALA A 512 19.24 36.38 22.88
CA ALA A 512 19.30 36.14 21.44
C ALA A 512 18.61 34.83 21.07
N SER A 513 17.84 34.84 19.97
CA SER A 513 17.03 33.72 19.52
C SER A 513 16.96 33.65 17.99
N THR A 514 16.49 32.52 17.43
CA THR A 514 16.25 32.44 15.97
C THR A 514 15.01 33.24 15.52
N GLN A 515 14.10 33.63 16.42
CA GLN A 515 13.02 34.60 16.10
C GLN A 515 13.60 35.93 15.61
N ASP A 516 14.74 36.36 16.14
CA ASP A 516 15.42 37.60 15.76
C ASP A 516 15.81 37.66 14.28
N VAL A 517 15.97 36.49 13.62
CA VAL A 517 16.32 36.35 12.20
C VAL A 517 15.11 35.90 11.36
N ILE A 518 14.32 34.94 11.84
CA ILE A 518 13.15 34.40 11.11
C ILE A 518 12.14 35.51 10.78
N VAL A 519 11.87 36.43 11.70
CA VAL A 519 10.89 37.51 11.46
C VAL A 519 11.34 38.49 10.36
N PRO A 520 12.50 39.17 10.45
CA PRO A 520 12.92 40.07 9.38
C PRO A 520 13.19 39.34 8.06
N LEU A 521 13.56 38.06 8.07
CA LEU A 521 13.66 37.24 6.86
C LEU A 521 12.29 37.00 6.21
N ALA A 522 11.28 36.58 6.97
CA ALA A 522 9.92 36.40 6.44
C ALA A 522 9.33 37.73 5.94
N GLN A 523 9.55 38.83 6.66
CA GLN A 523 9.15 40.19 6.23
C GLN A 523 9.84 40.59 4.91
N ALA A 524 11.15 40.36 4.77
CA ALA A 524 11.89 40.68 3.54
C ALA A 524 11.42 39.85 2.33
N LEU A 525 11.17 38.55 2.51
CA LEU A 525 10.70 37.67 1.44
C LEU A 525 9.27 38.01 1.00
N LEU A 526 8.36 38.32 1.94
CA LEU A 526 7.00 38.75 1.63
C LEU A 526 6.94 40.18 1.06
N ALA A 527 7.91 41.05 1.38
CA ALA A 527 8.05 42.34 0.72
C ALA A 527 8.55 42.23 -0.73
N GLN A 528 9.33 41.19 -1.06
CA GLN A 528 9.77 40.89 -2.43
C GLN A 528 8.67 40.21 -3.26
N GLN A 529 7.94 39.26 -2.68
CA GLN A 529 6.83 38.55 -3.33
C GLN A 529 5.66 38.42 -2.33
N PRO A 530 4.66 39.33 -2.33
CA PRO A 530 3.56 39.31 -1.34
C PRO A 530 2.66 38.06 -1.39
N THR A 531 2.65 37.34 -2.51
CA THR A 531 1.94 36.07 -2.69
C THR A 531 2.73 34.86 -2.20
N ALA A 532 4.01 35.03 -1.84
CA ALA A 532 4.92 33.94 -1.48
C ALA A 532 4.35 33.03 -0.39
N LYS A 533 4.67 31.75 -0.51
CA LYS A 533 4.42 30.74 0.52
C LYS A 533 5.77 30.37 1.15
N LEU A 534 5.87 30.46 2.48
CA LEU A 534 7.09 30.19 3.24
C LEU A 534 6.88 28.98 4.16
N ILE A 535 7.79 28.00 4.13
CA ILE A 535 7.84 26.91 5.11
C ILE A 535 8.97 27.17 6.10
N VAL A 536 8.70 27.06 7.40
CA VAL A 536 9.69 27.26 8.47
C VAL A 536 9.81 25.96 9.26
N PHE A 537 10.85 25.16 8.97
CA PHE A 537 11.12 23.90 9.65
C PHE A 537 11.82 24.11 11.00
N ARG A 538 11.31 23.41 12.03
CA ARG A 538 11.85 23.38 13.40
C ARG A 538 11.93 21.94 13.92
N ASN A 539 12.93 21.60 14.72
CA ASN A 539 13.09 20.21 15.20
C ASN A 539 11.98 19.74 16.17
N VAL A 540 11.24 20.66 16.81
CA VAL A 540 10.33 20.33 17.93
C VAL A 540 8.96 20.99 17.73
N ARG A 541 7.88 20.24 18.02
CA ARG A 541 6.47 20.62 17.82
C ARG A 541 6.14 22.01 18.37
N GLY A 542 6.46 22.26 19.64
CA GLY A 542 6.27 23.57 20.29
C GLY A 542 7.08 24.73 19.70
N LYS A 543 8.22 24.45 19.04
CA LYS A 543 8.99 25.47 18.30
C LYS A 543 8.34 25.82 16.95
N ALA A 544 7.73 24.85 16.27
CA ALA A 544 6.97 25.05 15.04
C ALA A 544 5.66 25.82 15.31
N GLU A 545 4.90 25.41 16.33
CA GLU A 545 3.73 26.10 16.87
C GLU A 545 4.07 27.56 17.25
N GLY A 546 5.16 27.74 18.01
CA GLY A 546 5.64 29.07 18.40
C GLY A 546 6.05 29.95 17.23
N VAL A 547 6.62 29.38 16.16
CA VAL A 547 6.98 30.09 14.92
C VAL A 547 5.77 30.71 14.25
N ALA A 548 4.70 29.94 14.07
CA ALA A 548 3.47 30.46 13.48
C ALA A 548 2.83 31.51 14.39
N GLY A 549 2.78 31.25 15.71
CA GLY A 549 2.14 32.10 16.70
C GLY A 549 2.82 33.45 16.97
N TYR A 550 4.12 33.61 16.72
CA TYR A 550 4.75 34.94 16.69
C TYR A 550 4.65 35.59 15.31
N LEU A 551 4.80 34.86 14.21
CA LEU A 551 4.68 35.43 12.86
C LEU A 551 3.27 35.96 12.56
N ALA A 552 2.22 35.33 13.10
CA ALA A 552 0.85 35.86 13.05
C ALA A 552 0.70 37.27 13.66
N LYS A 553 1.59 37.65 14.58
CA LYS A 553 1.59 38.97 15.24
C LYS A 553 2.60 39.92 14.60
N ASP A 554 3.73 39.39 14.14
CA ASP A 554 4.86 40.13 13.58
C ASP A 554 4.70 40.47 12.07
N LEU A 555 3.84 39.77 11.31
CA LEU A 555 3.72 39.95 9.85
C LEU A 555 2.53 40.79 9.38
N GLY A 556 1.47 40.95 10.19
CA GLY A 556 0.29 41.76 9.83
C GLY A 556 -0.52 41.23 8.63
N LEU A 557 -0.51 39.91 8.41
CA LEU A 557 -1.23 39.25 7.31
C LEU A 557 -2.74 39.17 7.58
N PRO A 558 -3.59 39.09 6.53
CA PRO A 558 -5.03 38.94 6.68
C PRO A 558 -5.45 37.62 7.34
N SER A 559 -6.62 37.62 7.97
CA SER A 559 -7.21 36.42 8.60
C SER A 559 -7.59 35.37 7.56
N ALA A 560 -7.41 34.10 7.93
CA ALA A 560 -7.83 32.93 7.16
C ALA A 560 -9.22 32.44 7.59
N ASP A 561 -10.23 33.32 7.58
CA ASP A 561 -11.54 33.07 8.17
C ASP A 561 -12.24 31.82 7.59
N ALA A 562 -12.12 31.58 6.28
CA ALA A 562 -12.64 30.36 5.64
C ALA A 562 -11.97 29.07 6.15
N ALA A 563 -10.67 29.12 6.46
CA ALA A 563 -9.97 27.99 7.09
C ALA A 563 -10.41 27.83 8.55
N ILE A 564 -10.55 28.92 9.30
CA ILE A 564 -11.03 28.91 10.70
C ILE A 564 -12.45 28.31 10.79
N ALA A 565 -13.32 28.63 9.84
CA ALA A 565 -14.67 28.06 9.74
C ALA A 565 -14.67 26.56 9.40
N ALA A 566 -13.69 26.07 8.64
CA ALA A 566 -13.56 24.67 8.26
C ALA A 566 -12.92 23.76 9.33
N LEU A 567 -12.24 24.32 10.34
CA LEU A 567 -11.66 23.54 11.44
C LEU A 567 -12.75 22.99 12.39
N PRO A 568 -12.63 21.76 12.93
CA PRO A 568 -13.61 21.15 13.84
C PRO A 568 -14.09 22.05 14.99
N ALA A 569 -15.41 22.17 15.13
CA ALA A 569 -16.03 23.07 16.09
C ALA A 569 -15.98 22.57 17.55
N HIS A 570 -15.89 21.25 17.76
CA HIS A 570 -16.03 20.59 19.07
C HIS A 570 -14.82 19.74 19.42
N ASP A 571 -14.76 19.22 20.66
CA ASP A 571 -13.67 18.37 21.18
C ASP A 571 -12.25 18.94 20.96
N ARG A 572 -12.10 20.26 21.18
CA ARG A 572 -10.90 21.02 20.85
C ARG A 572 -9.73 20.67 21.77
N SER A 573 -8.55 20.42 21.19
CA SER A 573 -7.28 20.39 21.92
C SER A 573 -6.78 21.80 22.23
N SER A 574 -5.87 21.93 23.21
CA SER A 574 -5.10 23.17 23.44
C SER A 574 -4.25 23.57 22.23
N THR A 575 -4.00 22.66 21.29
CA THR A 575 -3.32 22.93 20.02
C THR A 575 -4.27 23.53 18.99
N SER A 576 -5.53 23.08 18.93
CA SER A 576 -6.57 23.62 18.05
C SER A 576 -6.79 25.13 18.26
N THR A 577 -6.89 25.56 19.53
CA THR A 577 -7.01 26.98 19.90
C THR A 577 -5.82 27.80 19.37
N ARG A 578 -4.60 27.28 19.52
CA ARG A 578 -3.37 27.94 19.07
C ARG A 578 -3.26 27.98 17.54
N LEU A 579 -3.78 26.98 16.82
CA LEU A 579 -3.88 27.01 15.36
C LEU A 579 -4.84 28.11 14.90
N ARG A 580 -6.01 28.23 15.53
CA ARG A 580 -7.00 29.29 15.24
C ARG A 580 -6.42 30.69 15.48
N ASP A 581 -5.60 30.86 16.52
CA ASP A 581 -4.88 32.12 16.77
C ASP A 581 -3.84 32.45 15.68
N CYS A 582 -3.14 31.44 15.12
CA CYS A 582 -2.22 31.64 14.00
C CYS A 582 -2.96 32.04 12.72
N LEU A 583 -4.07 31.34 12.41
CA LEU A 583 -4.85 31.56 11.19
C LEU A 583 -5.44 32.97 11.12
N ARG A 584 -5.76 33.60 12.26
CA ARG A 584 -6.21 35.01 12.29
C ARG A 584 -5.13 36.02 11.85
N GLY A 585 -3.86 35.62 11.86
CA GLY A 585 -2.73 36.41 11.38
C GLY A 585 -2.05 35.80 10.14
N GLY A 586 -2.78 35.09 9.29
CA GLY A 586 -2.29 34.56 8.01
C GLY A 586 -1.15 33.54 8.11
N THR A 587 -0.99 32.86 9.26
CA THR A 587 -0.02 31.77 9.43
C THR A 587 -0.71 30.49 9.89
N ALA A 588 -0.02 29.36 9.72
CA ALA A 588 -0.42 28.09 10.28
C ALA A 588 0.81 27.34 10.78
N PHE A 589 0.60 26.26 11.53
CA PHE A 589 1.62 25.25 11.79
C PHE A 589 1.11 23.87 11.42
N HIS A 590 2.02 22.93 11.15
CA HIS A 590 1.69 21.54 10.87
C HIS A 590 2.63 20.61 11.63
N ASN A 591 2.05 19.77 12.47
CA ASN A 591 2.73 18.74 13.23
C ASN A 591 1.70 17.67 13.68
N SER A 592 2.19 16.63 14.33
CA SER A 592 1.37 15.50 14.82
C SER A 592 0.49 15.82 16.04
N ASN A 593 0.50 17.05 16.58
CA ASN A 593 -0.42 17.51 17.64
C ASN A 593 -1.76 18.06 17.07
N LEU A 594 -1.88 18.19 15.75
CA LEU A 594 -3.15 18.44 15.07
C LEU A 594 -3.87 17.13 14.73
N SER A 595 -5.21 17.17 14.69
CA SER A 595 -6.07 16.11 14.12
C SER A 595 -5.88 15.98 12.60
N ARG A 596 -6.52 14.97 11.97
CA ARG A 596 -6.40 14.74 10.52
C ARG A 596 -7.07 15.88 9.76
N GLU A 597 -8.28 16.19 10.20
CA GLU A 597 -9.18 17.24 9.74
C GLU A 597 -8.51 18.63 9.83
N GLU A 598 -7.82 18.93 10.93
CA GLU A 598 -7.07 20.18 11.07
C GLU A 598 -5.87 20.27 10.12
N ARG A 599 -5.15 19.17 9.86
CA ARG A 599 -4.04 19.14 8.90
C ARG A 599 -4.53 19.34 7.48
N GLU A 600 -5.61 18.68 7.07
CA GLU A 600 -6.22 18.83 5.74
C GLU A 600 -6.65 20.28 5.47
N VAL A 601 -7.25 20.95 6.45
CA VAL A 601 -7.60 22.37 6.34
C VAL A 601 -6.35 23.25 6.23
N VAL A 602 -5.31 23.00 7.02
CA VAL A 602 -4.04 23.74 6.94
C VAL A 602 -3.34 23.56 5.60
N GLU A 603 -3.25 22.32 5.11
CA GLU A 603 -2.64 21.99 3.83
C GLU A 603 -3.41 22.62 2.66
N ARG A 604 -4.75 22.52 2.67
CA ARG A 604 -5.63 23.13 1.65
C ARG A 604 -5.48 24.66 1.64
N ALA A 605 -5.47 25.31 2.81
CA ALA A 605 -5.33 26.76 2.94
C ALA A 605 -3.92 27.29 2.61
N PHE A 606 -2.88 26.48 2.79
CA PHE A 606 -1.51 26.82 2.38
C PHE A 606 -1.26 26.57 0.89
N ARG A 607 -1.89 25.52 0.32
CA ARG A 607 -1.84 25.15 -1.10
C ARG A 607 -2.60 26.14 -1.99
N ASP A 608 -3.73 26.68 -1.52
CA ASP A 608 -4.40 27.83 -2.16
C ASP A 608 -3.43 29.00 -2.26
N GLN A 609 -3.18 29.43 -3.49
CA GLN A 609 -2.17 30.42 -3.83
C GLN A 609 -2.61 31.85 -3.51
N GLN A 610 -3.89 32.15 -3.73
CA GLN A 610 -4.45 33.46 -3.37
C GLN A 610 -4.82 33.48 -1.89
N GLY A 611 -5.11 32.31 -1.30
CA GLY A 611 -5.41 32.09 0.10
C GLY A 611 -4.44 32.77 1.09
N PRO A 612 -4.97 33.33 2.19
CA PRO A 612 -4.25 34.24 3.08
C PRO A 612 -3.15 33.60 3.92
N VAL A 613 -3.10 32.27 4.04
CA VAL A 613 -2.05 31.58 4.82
C VAL A 613 -0.72 31.62 4.07
N ARG A 614 0.17 32.57 4.41
CA ARG A 614 1.48 32.75 3.74
C ARG A 614 2.62 31.96 4.38
N VAL A 615 2.54 31.65 5.68
CA VAL A 615 3.63 30.97 6.40
C VAL A 615 3.15 29.73 7.13
N LEU A 616 3.90 28.64 6.97
CA LEU A 616 3.66 27.35 7.61
C LEU A 616 4.86 26.96 8.51
N GLY A 617 4.64 26.92 9.83
CA GLY A 617 5.61 26.36 10.79
C GLY A 617 5.50 24.85 10.87
N ALA A 618 6.48 24.10 10.37
CA ALA A 618 6.43 22.64 10.30
C ALA A 618 7.50 21.98 11.18
N THR A 619 7.26 20.74 11.64
CA THR A 619 8.36 19.91 12.15
C THR A 619 9.13 19.26 11.01
N THR A 620 10.42 19.00 11.21
CA THR A 620 11.29 18.33 10.22
C THR A 620 10.75 16.97 9.79
N THR A 621 10.16 16.19 10.71
CA THR A 621 9.47 14.91 10.40
C THR A 621 8.28 15.03 9.45
N VAL A 622 7.67 16.21 9.32
CA VAL A 622 6.56 16.47 8.39
C VAL A 622 7.08 16.75 6.97
N ALA A 623 8.40 16.95 6.79
CA ALA A 623 9.02 17.22 5.49
C ALA A 623 8.98 16.05 4.49
N ALA A 624 8.48 14.87 4.87
CA ALA A 624 8.12 13.80 3.92
C ALA A 624 6.62 13.80 3.55
N GLY A 625 5.74 14.33 4.41
CA GLY A 625 4.28 14.13 4.31
C GLY A 625 3.48 15.21 3.59
N ILE A 626 3.91 16.48 3.59
CA ILE A 626 3.14 17.55 2.93
C ILE A 626 3.54 17.68 1.46
N ASN A 627 2.67 17.29 0.53
CA ASN A 627 2.88 17.51 -0.90
C ASN A 627 2.52 18.94 -1.35
N THR A 628 3.23 19.96 -0.85
CA THR A 628 2.99 21.37 -1.22
C THR A 628 4.31 22.15 -1.34
N PRO A 629 4.68 22.61 -2.55
CA PRO A 629 5.88 23.43 -2.76
C PRO A 629 5.72 24.87 -2.24
N ALA A 630 6.85 25.49 -1.90
CA ALA A 630 6.95 26.84 -1.34
C ALA A 630 7.86 27.75 -2.19
N SER A 631 7.76 29.07 -2.00
CA SER A 631 8.75 30.02 -2.56
C SER A 631 10.08 29.91 -1.82
N ALA A 632 10.03 29.82 -0.48
CA ALA A 632 11.23 29.60 0.32
C ALA A 632 11.03 28.62 1.48
N VAL A 633 12.13 27.95 1.84
CA VAL A 633 12.25 27.07 3.00
C VAL A 633 13.25 27.68 3.99
N ILE A 634 12.83 27.90 5.23
CA ILE A 634 13.66 28.44 6.32
C ILE A 634 13.86 27.34 7.36
N LEU A 635 15.10 27.11 7.75
CA LEU A 635 15.53 26.08 8.69
C LEU A 635 16.01 26.77 9.98
N GLY A 636 15.21 26.65 11.04
CA GLY A 636 15.30 27.50 12.25
C GLY A 636 16.22 27.00 13.37
N GLU A 637 17.08 26.04 13.06
CA GLU A 637 18.05 25.35 13.92
C GLU A 637 19.37 25.16 13.14
N THR A 638 20.46 24.77 13.82
CA THR A 638 21.77 24.51 13.17
C THR A 638 22.22 23.05 13.34
N GLU A 639 21.99 22.48 14.51
CA GLU A 639 21.82 21.03 14.69
C GLU A 639 20.38 20.65 14.29
N PHE A 640 20.20 20.06 13.11
CA PHE A 640 18.93 19.41 12.78
C PHE A 640 18.97 18.01 13.39
N LEU A 641 18.05 17.71 14.32
CA LEU A 641 17.96 16.41 14.99
C LEU A 641 16.61 15.72 14.69
N GLY A 642 16.65 14.44 14.36
CA GLY A 642 15.47 13.58 14.18
C GLY A 642 14.73 13.29 15.50
N GLU A 643 13.60 12.57 15.44
CA GLU A 643 12.88 12.16 16.68
C GLU A 643 13.69 11.15 17.53
N ASP A 644 14.70 10.49 16.95
CA ASP A 644 15.69 9.65 17.63
C ASP A 644 16.91 10.42 18.20
N GLN A 645 16.91 11.75 18.06
CA GLN A 645 17.97 12.68 18.44
C GLN A 645 19.31 12.50 17.70
N LYS A 646 19.36 11.77 16.58
CA LYS A 646 20.53 11.79 15.68
C LYS A 646 20.49 13.03 14.77
N PRO A 647 21.64 13.54 14.31
CA PRO A 647 21.68 14.54 13.24
C PRO A 647 21.01 14.04 11.96
N PHE A 648 20.21 14.88 11.31
CA PHE A 648 19.67 14.59 9.98
C PHE A 648 20.79 14.41 8.96
N THR A 649 20.61 13.44 8.07
CA THR A 649 21.48 13.20 6.92
C THR A 649 21.46 14.37 5.94
N ILE A 650 22.50 14.47 5.12
CA ILE A 650 22.56 15.42 4.00
C ILE A 650 21.41 15.11 3.03
N ALA A 651 21.07 13.83 2.79
CA ALA A 651 19.91 13.43 1.99
C ALA A 651 18.57 14.01 2.52
N GLU A 652 18.29 13.87 3.82
CA GLU A 652 17.07 14.42 4.43
C GLU A 652 17.04 15.96 4.40
N TYR A 653 18.19 16.60 4.62
CA TYR A 653 18.33 18.05 4.45
C TYR A 653 18.04 18.49 2.99
N LYS A 654 18.61 17.80 1.99
CA LYS A 654 18.35 18.08 0.56
C LYS A 654 16.88 17.85 0.19
N ASN A 655 16.18 16.91 0.86
CA ASN A 655 14.74 16.72 0.73
C ASN A 655 13.93 17.89 1.35
N MET A 656 14.34 18.42 2.51
CA MET A 656 13.71 19.60 3.12
C MET A 656 13.79 20.84 2.21
N VAL A 657 14.99 21.16 1.70
CA VAL A 657 15.17 22.28 0.73
C VAL A 657 14.67 21.92 -0.68
N GLY A 658 14.41 20.65 -0.94
CA GLY A 658 13.65 20.12 -2.09
C GLY A 658 12.24 20.69 -2.24
N ARG A 659 11.71 21.36 -1.21
CA ARG A 659 10.37 21.96 -1.20
C ARG A 659 10.36 23.45 -1.56
N ALA A 660 11.53 24.07 -1.74
CA ALA A 660 11.65 25.43 -2.26
C ALA A 660 11.76 25.42 -3.79
N GLY A 661 10.96 26.28 -4.43
CA GLY A 661 10.78 26.32 -5.88
C GLY A 661 9.49 25.63 -6.30
N ARG A 662 8.67 26.29 -7.14
CA ARG A 662 7.38 25.77 -7.60
C ARG A 662 7.26 25.95 -9.12
N LEU A 663 7.24 24.83 -9.84
CA LEU A 663 7.17 24.78 -11.29
C LEU A 663 5.94 25.56 -11.79
N GLY A 664 6.14 26.41 -12.80
CA GLY A 664 5.09 27.26 -13.38
C GLY A 664 4.74 28.53 -12.60
N TYR A 665 5.43 28.85 -11.49
CA TYR A 665 5.09 30.03 -10.67
C TYR A 665 6.28 30.81 -10.11
N ASN A 666 7.38 30.13 -9.79
CA ASN A 666 8.58 30.76 -9.25
C ASN A 666 9.75 30.44 -10.19
N GLU A 667 10.43 31.46 -10.70
CA GLU A 667 11.63 31.31 -11.53
C GLU A 667 12.78 30.62 -10.76
N ARG A 668 12.83 30.83 -9.44
CA ARG A 668 13.81 30.23 -8.51
C ARG A 668 13.13 29.88 -7.18
N GLY A 669 13.56 28.81 -6.55
CA GLY A 669 13.35 28.55 -5.13
C GLY A 669 14.49 29.13 -4.29
N GLN A 670 14.26 29.37 -3.00
CA GLN A 670 15.30 29.79 -2.05
C GLN A 670 15.28 28.95 -0.77
N SER A 671 16.43 28.64 -0.20
CA SER A 671 16.49 28.00 1.13
C SER A 671 17.54 28.59 2.05
N PHE A 672 17.18 28.70 3.34
CA PHE A 672 17.90 29.44 4.35
C PHE A 672 18.12 28.59 5.61
N ILE A 673 19.34 28.11 5.85
CA ILE A 673 19.78 27.73 7.20
C ILE A 673 20.11 29.00 8.00
N ILE A 674 19.70 29.08 9.27
CA ILE A 674 19.97 30.24 10.14
C ILE A 674 21.15 29.97 11.06
N ALA A 675 22.27 30.67 10.83
CA ALA A 675 23.45 30.65 11.69
C ALA A 675 23.45 31.82 12.70
N ASN A 676 24.09 31.62 13.85
CA ASN A 676 24.28 32.65 14.86
C ASN A 676 25.51 33.51 14.56
N THR A 677 26.54 32.95 13.92
CA THR A 677 27.82 33.62 13.61
C THR A 677 28.29 33.40 12.16
N PRO A 678 29.13 34.28 11.60
CA PRO A 678 29.74 34.06 10.27
C PRO A 678 30.66 32.84 10.16
N MET A 679 31.14 32.29 11.29
CA MET A 679 31.94 31.07 11.32
C MET A 679 31.05 29.82 11.25
N GLU A 680 29.98 29.79 12.04
CA GLU A 680 28.93 28.77 11.98
C GLU A 680 28.25 28.78 10.60
N ARG A 681 28.03 29.96 9.99
CA ARG A 681 27.52 30.11 8.62
C ARG A 681 28.38 29.34 7.60
N ARG A 682 29.71 29.45 7.71
CA ARG A 682 30.67 28.75 6.85
C ARG A 682 30.66 27.25 7.09
N GLN A 683 30.59 26.81 8.34
CA GLN A 683 30.55 25.38 8.70
C GLN A 683 29.28 24.71 8.15
N LEU A 684 28.11 25.33 8.33
CA LEU A 684 26.83 24.82 7.82
C LEU A 684 26.79 24.85 6.28
N PHE A 685 27.37 25.88 5.64
CA PHE A 685 27.49 25.94 4.18
C PHE A 685 28.37 24.79 3.64
N GLN A 686 29.50 24.52 4.29
CA GLN A 686 30.39 23.41 3.91
C GLN A 686 29.78 22.03 4.17
N HIS A 687 29.03 21.86 5.25
CA HIS A 687 28.47 20.55 5.63
C HIS A 687 27.17 20.21 4.88
N TYR A 688 26.23 21.15 4.77
CA TYR A 688 24.90 20.90 4.20
C TYR A 688 24.78 21.39 2.75
N VAL A 689 25.23 22.62 2.44
CA VAL A 689 25.04 23.19 1.09
C VAL A 689 25.97 22.55 0.07
N LEU A 690 27.26 22.48 0.38
CA LEU A 690 28.26 21.74 -0.42
C LEU A 690 28.31 20.23 -0.09
N GLY A 691 27.46 19.78 0.83
CA GLY A 691 27.37 18.38 1.24
C GLY A 691 26.87 17.47 0.12
N GLN A 692 27.51 16.31 -0.03
CA GLN A 692 27.05 15.23 -0.89
C GLN A 692 26.14 14.28 -0.10
N PRO A 693 24.95 13.93 -0.61
CA PRO A 693 24.07 12.96 0.04
C PRO A 693 24.76 11.61 0.29
N GLU A 694 24.36 10.95 1.37
CA GLU A 694 24.89 9.68 1.81
C GLU A 694 24.56 8.56 0.83
N ALA A 695 25.47 7.59 0.71
CA ALA A 695 25.22 6.37 -0.05
C ALA A 695 24.11 5.53 0.60
N MET A 696 23.35 4.81 -0.22
CA MET A 696 22.29 3.91 0.21
C MET A 696 22.84 2.80 1.11
N ARG A 697 22.11 2.50 2.18
CA ARG A 697 22.48 1.50 3.20
C ARG A 697 21.26 0.65 3.53
N SER A 698 21.52 -0.63 3.78
CA SER A 698 20.53 -1.51 4.39
C SER A 698 20.22 -1.05 5.83
N SER A 699 18.97 -1.25 6.25
CA SER A 699 18.54 -1.06 7.64
C SER A 699 18.65 -2.35 8.47
N PHE A 700 19.36 -3.36 7.95
CA PHE A 700 19.67 -4.61 8.63
C PHE A 700 20.65 -4.40 9.79
N ALA A 701 20.13 -4.06 10.97
CA ALA A 701 20.91 -3.99 12.20
C ALA A 701 21.20 -5.40 12.74
N THR A 702 22.48 -5.77 12.85
CA THR A 702 22.93 -7.07 13.38
C THR A 702 22.48 -7.34 14.81
N GLY A 703 22.24 -6.30 15.62
CA GLY A 703 21.67 -6.44 16.97
C GLY A 703 20.29 -7.10 17.01
N ASN A 704 19.52 -7.04 15.93
CA ASN A 704 18.16 -7.59 15.84
C ASN A 704 18.08 -8.87 14.98
N LEU A 705 19.21 -9.52 14.70
CA LEU A 705 19.33 -10.68 13.80
C LEU A 705 18.32 -11.81 14.08
N SER A 706 18.03 -12.08 15.36
CA SER A 706 17.03 -13.06 15.80
C SER A 706 15.63 -12.76 15.28
N THR A 707 15.24 -11.49 15.27
CA THR A 707 13.97 -11.01 14.72
C THR A 707 13.95 -11.16 13.19
N TRP A 708 15.04 -10.82 12.50
CA TRP A 708 15.10 -10.90 11.03
C TRP A 708 15.12 -12.33 10.48
N VAL A 709 15.82 -13.25 11.15
CA VAL A 709 15.73 -14.69 10.85
C VAL A 709 14.29 -15.18 11.02
N LEU A 710 13.62 -14.82 12.12
CA LEU A 710 12.22 -15.17 12.35
C LEU A 710 11.28 -14.58 11.27
N ARG A 711 11.50 -13.34 10.81
CA ARG A 711 10.72 -12.72 9.73
C ARG A 711 10.92 -13.42 8.38
N LEU A 712 12.14 -13.79 8.03
CA LEU A 712 12.42 -14.52 6.78
C LEU A 712 11.82 -15.94 6.81
N LEU A 713 11.82 -16.60 7.96
CA LEU A 713 11.19 -17.93 8.12
C LEU A 713 9.66 -17.90 7.97
N ALA A 714 8.99 -16.75 8.10
CA ALA A 714 7.56 -16.62 7.77
C ALA A 714 7.28 -16.63 6.26
N GLN A 715 8.28 -16.27 5.44
CA GLN A 715 8.13 -16.13 3.99
C GLN A 715 8.19 -17.47 3.24
N ILE A 716 8.69 -18.53 3.89
CA ILE A 716 9.00 -19.83 3.29
C ILE A 716 8.47 -20.97 4.19
N PRO A 717 7.52 -21.81 3.73
CA PRO A 717 6.88 -22.81 4.59
C PRO A 717 7.82 -23.85 5.23
N ARG A 718 8.85 -24.30 4.48
CA ARG A 718 9.89 -25.24 4.93
C ARG A 718 11.22 -24.86 4.28
N VAL A 719 12.31 -24.86 5.03
CA VAL A 719 13.66 -24.54 4.54
C VAL A 719 14.71 -25.48 5.16
N GLY A 720 15.77 -25.84 4.43
CA GLY A 720 16.87 -26.60 5.01
C GLY A 720 17.58 -25.79 6.10
N ARG A 721 17.92 -26.40 7.25
CA ARG A 721 18.56 -25.69 8.39
C ARG A 721 19.83 -24.92 8.01
N ARG A 722 20.59 -25.39 7.00
CA ARG A 722 21.81 -24.76 6.46
C ARG A 722 21.55 -23.61 5.47
N GLU A 723 20.32 -23.50 4.97
CA GLU A 723 19.93 -22.54 3.92
C GLU A 723 19.36 -21.24 4.51
N VAL A 724 19.04 -21.22 5.81
CA VAL A 724 18.51 -20.03 6.51
C VAL A 724 19.46 -18.83 6.40
N ALA A 725 20.77 -19.05 6.40
CA ALA A 725 21.76 -17.99 6.16
C ALA A 725 21.86 -17.55 4.69
N THR A 726 21.34 -18.34 3.74
CA THR A 726 21.15 -17.91 2.34
C THR A 726 19.97 -16.93 2.22
N LEU A 727 18.92 -17.11 3.03
CA LEU A 727 17.81 -16.14 3.09
C LEU A 727 18.33 -14.75 3.52
N LEU A 728 19.22 -14.72 4.52
CA LEU A 728 19.92 -13.49 4.92
C LEU A 728 20.83 -12.95 3.80
N ALA A 729 21.63 -13.80 3.16
CA ALA A 729 22.53 -13.38 2.07
C ALA A 729 21.77 -12.77 0.87
N ASN A 730 20.50 -13.14 0.66
CA ASN A 730 19.65 -12.61 -0.40
C ASN A 730 18.99 -11.25 -0.06
N THR A 731 19.03 -10.81 1.21
CA THR A 731 18.61 -9.45 1.60
C THR A 731 19.58 -8.39 1.05
N TYR A 732 19.18 -7.11 1.01
CA TYR A 732 20.08 -6.04 0.56
C TYR A 732 21.29 -5.87 1.49
N GLY A 733 21.08 -6.00 2.81
CA GLY A 733 22.16 -6.01 3.80
C GLY A 733 23.12 -7.18 3.61
N GLY A 734 22.59 -8.39 3.40
CA GLY A 734 23.41 -9.57 3.11
C GLY A 734 24.17 -9.49 1.79
N TYR A 735 23.57 -8.90 0.75
CA TYR A 735 24.22 -8.62 -0.53
C TYR A 735 25.36 -7.61 -0.38
N VAL A 736 25.13 -6.47 0.28
CA VAL A 736 26.15 -5.43 0.49
C VAL A 736 27.29 -5.94 1.36
N GLU A 737 26.98 -6.55 2.51
CA GLU A 737 28.00 -7.07 3.42
C GLU A 737 28.75 -8.27 2.85
N GLY A 738 28.07 -9.20 2.16
CA GLY A 738 28.71 -10.32 1.48
C GLY A 738 29.67 -9.89 0.36
N ARG A 739 29.35 -8.80 -0.35
CA ARG A 739 30.24 -8.19 -1.35
C ARG A 739 31.43 -7.48 -0.71
N ASN A 740 31.24 -6.85 0.45
CA ASN A 740 32.27 -6.07 1.15
C ASN A 740 33.20 -6.95 2.03
N ASN A 741 32.72 -8.09 2.53
CA ASN A 741 33.40 -8.97 3.48
C ASN A 741 33.17 -10.46 3.11
N PRO A 742 34.13 -11.12 2.43
CA PRO A 742 34.03 -12.54 2.09
C PRO A 742 33.85 -13.50 3.28
N ASN A 743 34.23 -13.09 4.50
CA ASN A 743 34.05 -13.89 5.71
C ASN A 743 32.69 -13.70 6.38
N TRP A 744 31.85 -12.78 5.88
CA TRP A 744 30.52 -12.50 6.46
C TRP A 744 29.64 -13.75 6.49
N ARG A 745 29.63 -14.56 5.42
CA ARG A 745 28.75 -15.74 5.34
C ARG A 745 29.08 -16.80 6.41
N PRO A 746 30.34 -17.29 6.55
CA PRO A 746 30.71 -18.18 7.66
C PRO A 746 30.44 -17.61 9.06
N GLN A 747 30.53 -16.28 9.23
CA GLN A 747 30.21 -15.62 10.49
C GLN A 747 28.69 -15.63 10.77
N MET A 748 27.86 -15.44 9.74
CA MET A 748 26.41 -15.53 9.85
C MET A 748 25.92 -16.96 10.07
N ASP A 749 26.50 -17.97 9.40
CA ASP A 749 26.10 -19.37 9.57
C ASP A 749 26.12 -19.80 11.06
N ALA A 750 27.15 -19.39 11.81
CA ALA A 750 27.27 -19.68 13.25
C ALA A 750 26.28 -18.90 14.14
N GLN A 751 25.95 -17.65 13.78
CA GLN A 751 24.97 -16.84 14.51
C GLN A 751 23.54 -17.32 14.26
N VAL A 752 23.23 -17.65 13.01
CA VAL A 752 21.95 -18.25 12.58
C VAL A 752 21.71 -19.58 13.28
N GLU A 753 22.70 -20.46 13.36
CA GLU A 753 22.60 -21.73 14.08
C GLU A 753 22.25 -21.53 15.57
N THR A 754 22.84 -20.52 16.22
CA THR A 754 22.54 -20.14 17.62
C THR A 754 21.10 -19.61 17.77
N ILE A 755 20.61 -18.85 16.78
CA ILE A 755 19.23 -18.35 16.73
C ILE A 755 18.25 -19.52 16.51
N ILE A 756 18.53 -20.44 15.59
CA ILE A 756 17.67 -21.61 15.32
C ILE A 756 17.52 -22.48 16.57
N ILE A 757 18.59 -22.72 17.32
CA ILE A 757 18.53 -23.41 18.63
C ILE A 757 17.62 -22.67 19.62
N SER A 758 17.65 -21.34 19.60
CA SER A 758 16.82 -20.49 20.48
C SER A 758 15.34 -20.48 20.07
N LEU A 759 15.05 -20.43 18.77
CA LEU A 759 13.69 -20.54 18.21
C LEU A 759 13.05 -21.90 18.53
N ILE A 760 13.81 -22.99 18.40
CA ILE A 760 13.36 -24.35 18.75
C ILE A 760 13.12 -24.48 20.26
N ARG A 761 14.04 -23.99 21.09
CA ARG A 761 13.88 -24.00 22.56
C ARG A 761 12.65 -23.21 23.03
N ALA A 762 12.26 -22.16 22.30
CA ALA A 762 11.09 -21.34 22.60
C ALA A 762 9.76 -21.92 22.05
N GLY A 763 9.77 -23.05 21.34
CA GLY A 763 8.58 -23.60 20.68
C GLY A 763 8.10 -22.78 19.47
N ILE A 764 8.94 -21.89 18.96
CA ILE A 764 8.65 -20.99 17.83
C ILE A 764 9.03 -21.64 16.49
N ALA A 765 10.03 -22.53 16.49
CA ALA A 765 10.38 -23.35 15.33
C ALA A 765 10.45 -24.83 15.71
N GLU A 766 10.31 -25.70 14.73
CA GLU A 766 10.46 -27.14 14.87
C GLU A 766 11.23 -27.72 13.66
N GLN A 767 11.78 -28.92 13.82
CA GLN A 767 12.70 -29.52 12.84
C GLN A 767 12.34 -30.98 12.56
N GLU A 768 12.07 -31.30 11.30
CA GLU A 768 11.96 -32.66 10.77
C GLU A 768 13.20 -32.99 9.94
N GLY A 769 14.07 -33.87 10.44
CA GLY A 769 15.29 -34.26 9.74
C GLY A 769 16.19 -33.04 9.43
N PRO A 770 16.46 -32.70 8.15
CA PRO A 770 17.21 -31.51 7.77
C PRO A 770 16.36 -30.23 7.68
N MET A 771 15.02 -30.33 7.68
CA MET A 771 14.10 -29.24 7.40
C MET A 771 13.66 -28.53 8.67
N LEU A 772 13.66 -27.19 8.63
CA LEU A 772 13.15 -26.29 9.65
C LEU A 772 11.82 -25.69 9.18
N GLN A 773 10.84 -25.59 10.09
CA GLN A 773 9.60 -24.83 9.88
C GLN A 773 9.21 -24.06 11.14
N LEU A 774 8.32 -23.07 11.01
CA LEU A 774 7.71 -22.39 12.14
C LEU A 774 6.51 -23.20 12.66
N THR A 775 6.31 -23.19 13.97
CA THR A 775 5.07 -23.70 14.58
C THR A 775 3.92 -22.71 14.35
N LEU A 776 2.67 -23.04 14.69
CA LEU A 776 1.56 -22.07 14.61
C LEU A 776 1.82 -20.81 15.46
N VAL A 777 2.32 -21.00 16.68
CA VAL A 777 2.80 -19.89 17.54
C VAL A 777 3.94 -19.15 16.85
N GLY A 778 4.88 -19.89 16.24
CA GLY A 778 5.99 -19.33 15.48
C GLY A 778 5.57 -18.44 14.32
N PHE A 779 4.57 -18.86 13.54
CA PHE A 779 4.05 -18.10 12.40
C PHE A 779 3.32 -16.83 12.86
N ALA A 780 2.56 -16.89 13.96
CA ALA A 780 1.97 -15.71 14.60
C ALA A 780 3.07 -14.74 15.10
N CYS A 781 4.07 -15.26 15.81
CA CYS A 781 5.25 -14.52 16.27
C CYS A 781 6.04 -13.89 15.10
N ALA A 782 6.13 -14.56 13.95
CA ALA A 782 6.82 -14.09 12.76
C ALA A 782 6.02 -13.06 11.95
N ASN A 783 4.69 -13.11 11.96
CA ASN A 783 3.83 -12.11 11.32
C ASN A 783 3.48 -10.93 12.25
N SER A 784 4.15 -10.84 13.41
CA SER A 784 3.93 -9.82 14.44
C SER A 784 4.71 -8.52 14.18
N SER A 785 4.35 -7.46 14.90
CA SER A 785 5.15 -6.23 15.05
C SER A 785 6.29 -6.33 16.08
N LEU A 786 6.39 -7.44 16.84
CA LEU A 786 7.20 -7.52 18.05
C LEU A 786 8.61 -8.06 17.78
N SER A 787 9.61 -7.52 18.48
CA SER A 787 10.98 -8.07 18.43
C SER A 787 11.01 -9.49 19.02
N PHE A 788 12.03 -10.29 18.68
CA PHE A 788 12.19 -11.64 19.26
C PHE A 788 12.28 -11.62 20.79
N ASP A 789 12.98 -10.63 21.37
CA ASP A 789 13.09 -10.49 22.83
C ASP A 789 11.77 -10.06 23.46
N SER A 790 10.98 -9.23 22.76
CA SER A 790 9.62 -8.85 23.15
C SER A 790 8.65 -10.04 23.09
N ILE A 791 8.83 -10.95 22.13
CA ILE A 791 8.07 -12.20 22.02
C ILE A 791 8.43 -13.14 23.19
N LEU A 792 9.72 -13.38 23.47
CA LEU A 792 10.15 -14.17 24.63
C LEU A 792 9.63 -13.57 25.95
N ARG A 793 9.63 -12.24 26.06
CA ARG A 793 9.07 -11.50 27.20
C ARG A 793 7.56 -11.64 27.29
N LEU A 794 6.81 -11.55 26.19
CA LEU A 794 5.37 -11.77 26.16
C LEU A 794 5.02 -13.19 26.64
N LEU A 795 5.69 -14.21 26.09
CA LEU A 795 5.53 -15.60 26.50
C LEU A 795 5.83 -15.80 28.00
N HIS A 796 6.89 -15.17 28.52
CA HIS A 796 7.20 -15.21 29.95
C HIS A 796 6.16 -14.48 30.82
N LEU A 797 5.63 -13.34 30.37
CA LEU A 797 4.57 -12.62 31.11
C LEU A 797 3.25 -13.39 31.13
N LEU A 798 2.90 -14.09 30.04
CA LEU A 798 1.72 -14.95 29.97
C LEU A 798 1.83 -16.14 30.94
N GLN A 799 3.03 -16.73 31.11
CA GLN A 799 3.29 -17.77 32.11
C GLN A 799 3.09 -17.31 33.57
N LEU A 800 3.04 -16.01 33.83
CA LEU A 800 2.80 -15.43 35.16
C LEU A 800 1.32 -15.07 35.40
N LEU A 801 0.46 -15.23 34.40
CA LEU A 801 -0.98 -14.98 34.50
C LEU A 801 -1.76 -16.30 34.64
N ASN A 802 -2.92 -16.23 35.28
CA ASN A 802 -3.89 -17.32 35.23
C ASN A 802 -4.57 -17.31 33.85
N PRO A 803 -4.46 -18.37 33.02
CA PRO A 803 -5.06 -18.39 31.67
C PRO A 803 -6.57 -18.16 31.67
N ALA A 804 -7.29 -18.60 32.71
CA ALA A 804 -8.72 -18.37 32.87
C ALA A 804 -9.11 -16.89 33.16
N THR A 805 -8.13 -15.98 33.22
CA THR A 805 -8.34 -14.53 33.37
C THR A 805 -7.87 -13.73 32.16
N ILE A 806 -7.51 -14.39 31.04
CA ILE A 806 -7.06 -13.71 29.83
C ILE A 806 -8.29 -13.25 29.03
N THR A 807 -8.45 -11.93 28.93
CA THR A 807 -9.44 -11.24 28.09
C THR A 807 -8.72 -10.25 27.16
N LEU A 808 -9.40 -9.75 26.13
CA LEU A 808 -8.83 -8.77 25.20
C LEU A 808 -8.40 -7.47 25.92
N GLU A 809 -9.15 -7.00 26.90
CA GLU A 809 -8.85 -5.82 27.73
C GLU A 809 -7.61 -6.05 28.60
N ARG A 810 -7.50 -7.24 29.20
CA ARG A 810 -6.34 -7.60 30.03
C ARG A 810 -5.08 -7.84 29.19
N LEU A 811 -5.21 -8.31 27.95
CA LEU A 811 -4.13 -8.35 26.96
C LEU A 811 -3.73 -6.95 26.47
N LEU A 812 -4.68 -6.04 26.27
CA LEU A 812 -4.44 -4.65 25.92
C LEU A 812 -3.66 -3.92 27.02
N ALA A 813 -4.05 -4.12 28.27
CA ALA A 813 -3.32 -3.64 29.44
C ALA A 813 -1.94 -4.31 29.57
N LEU A 814 -1.81 -5.62 29.31
CA LEU A 814 -0.53 -6.33 29.32
C LEU A 814 0.44 -5.81 28.24
N THR A 815 -0.08 -5.42 27.07
CA THR A 815 0.70 -4.86 25.94
C THR A 815 1.52 -3.64 26.38
N GLN A 816 1.03 -2.85 27.35
CA GLN A 816 1.76 -1.71 27.93
C GLN A 816 3.10 -2.06 28.57
N ALA A 817 3.30 -3.33 28.95
CA ALA A 817 4.52 -3.85 29.55
C ALA A 817 5.57 -4.37 28.53
N LEU A 818 5.33 -4.20 27.22
CA LEU A 818 6.25 -4.60 26.15
C LEU A 818 7.28 -3.49 25.81
N PRO A 819 8.50 -3.84 25.35
CA PRO A 819 9.59 -2.90 25.12
C PRO A 819 9.26 -1.82 24.07
N GLU A 820 8.55 -2.18 23.00
CA GLU A 820 8.17 -1.27 21.92
C GLU A 820 7.32 -0.08 22.43
N LEU A 821 6.52 -0.30 23.48
CA LEU A 821 5.77 0.78 24.12
C LEU A 821 6.60 1.57 25.15
N ASP A 822 7.71 1.05 25.65
CA ASP A 822 8.64 1.87 26.46
C ASP A 822 9.44 2.87 25.62
N GLU A 823 9.69 2.56 24.35
CA GLU A 823 10.23 3.50 23.36
C GLU A 823 9.21 4.60 22.98
N THR A 824 7.92 4.31 23.09
CA THR A 824 6.84 5.27 22.83
C THR A 824 6.86 6.42 23.86
N TYR A 825 7.26 7.62 23.40
CA TYR A 825 7.36 8.82 24.23
C TYR A 825 6.07 9.07 25.03
N THR A 826 6.23 9.03 26.35
CA THR A 826 5.16 9.19 27.35
C THR A 826 5.48 10.42 28.22
N PRO A 827 4.73 11.54 28.12
CA PRO A 827 5.02 12.77 28.88
C PRO A 827 4.94 12.54 30.40
N LEU A 828 6.06 12.76 31.11
CA LEU A 828 6.18 12.50 32.55
C LEU A 828 7.18 13.45 33.21
N PHE A 829 6.76 14.17 34.25
CA PHE A 829 7.62 15.09 34.98
C PHE A 829 8.38 14.36 36.11
N LYS A 830 9.67 14.05 35.91
CA LYS A 830 10.46 13.09 36.73
C LYS A 830 10.35 13.23 38.25
N ASN A 831 10.15 14.44 38.78
CA ASN A 831 10.07 14.72 40.22
C ASN A 831 8.64 15.01 40.73
N GLY A 832 7.61 14.79 39.91
CA GLY A 832 6.22 15.12 40.24
C GLY A 832 5.58 14.13 41.23
N ASN A 833 5.03 14.64 42.33
CA ASN A 833 4.34 13.79 43.31
C ASN A 833 3.08 13.10 42.72
N LYS A 834 2.35 13.76 41.81
CA LYS A 834 1.21 13.16 41.10
C LYS A 834 1.62 12.03 40.15
N GLU A 835 2.84 12.05 39.57
CA GLU A 835 3.32 10.92 38.74
C GLU A 835 3.48 9.61 39.54
N LYS A 836 3.70 9.71 40.86
CA LYS A 836 3.84 8.54 41.76
C LYS A 836 2.50 7.84 42.05
N THR A 837 1.36 8.48 41.75
CA THR A 837 0.02 7.93 42.02
C THR A 837 -0.52 7.08 40.87
N TRP A 838 0.01 7.21 39.65
CA TRP A 838 -0.49 6.47 38.48
C TRP A 838 -0.53 4.95 38.66
N PRO A 839 0.44 4.27 39.28
CA PRO A 839 0.35 2.82 39.46
C PRO A 839 -0.78 2.39 40.41
N TYR A 840 -1.12 3.20 41.41
CA TYR A 840 -2.26 2.95 42.30
C TYR A 840 -3.58 3.05 41.52
N HIS A 841 -3.76 4.13 40.74
CA HIS A 841 -4.94 4.30 39.90
C HIS A 841 -5.03 3.24 38.79
N ALA A 842 -3.91 2.85 38.19
CA ALA A 842 -3.87 1.76 37.21
C ALA A 842 -4.29 0.43 37.85
N ALA A 843 -3.85 0.14 39.08
CA ALA A 843 -4.23 -1.08 39.78
C ALA A 843 -5.72 -1.14 40.11
N GLN A 844 -6.39 0.02 40.27
CA GLN A 844 -7.85 0.14 40.41
C GLN A 844 -8.60 -0.08 39.08
N LYS A 845 -7.98 0.23 37.93
CA LYS A 845 -8.62 0.18 36.59
C LYS A 845 -8.38 -1.12 35.84
N VAL A 846 -7.12 -1.56 35.71
CA VAL A 846 -6.73 -2.76 34.94
C VAL A 846 -6.40 -3.98 35.80
N GLY A 847 -6.28 -3.80 37.12
CA GLY A 847 -5.96 -4.86 38.08
C GLY A 847 -4.54 -4.77 38.65
N ASN A 848 -4.43 -5.11 39.94
CA ASN A 848 -3.17 -5.08 40.70
C ASN A 848 -2.14 -6.12 40.18
N ASP A 849 -2.59 -7.23 39.62
CA ASP A 849 -1.73 -8.27 39.05
C ASP A 849 -1.00 -7.79 37.79
N LEU A 850 -1.72 -7.15 36.85
CA LEU A 850 -1.12 -6.55 35.65
C LEU A 850 -0.15 -5.41 36.01
N VAL A 851 -0.48 -4.57 37.00
CA VAL A 851 0.42 -3.50 37.45
C VAL A 851 1.67 -4.06 38.14
N GLN A 852 1.62 -5.21 38.82
CA GLN A 852 2.83 -5.88 39.30
C GLN A 852 3.70 -6.39 38.14
N LEU A 853 3.11 -6.87 37.04
CA LEU A 853 3.86 -7.21 35.83
C LEU A 853 4.53 -5.99 35.18
N TYR A 854 3.97 -4.78 35.32
CA TYR A 854 4.62 -3.54 34.85
C TYR A 854 5.96 -3.24 35.54
N GLN A 855 6.28 -3.87 36.68
CA GLN A 855 7.57 -3.74 37.36
C GLN A 855 8.63 -4.72 36.82
N ARG A 856 8.26 -5.71 35.98
CA ARG A 856 9.19 -6.68 35.43
C ARG A 856 10.01 -6.08 34.27
N SER A 857 11.30 -6.38 34.27
CA SER A 857 12.28 -5.99 33.24
C SER A 857 12.08 -4.54 32.77
N LEU A 858 12.39 -3.60 33.66
CA LEU A 858 12.29 -2.16 33.45
C LEU A 858 13.56 -1.63 32.73
N PRO A 859 13.43 -0.82 31.66
CA PRO A 859 14.59 -0.17 31.03
C PRO A 859 15.15 0.99 31.87
N ASP A 860 14.32 1.69 32.64
CA ASP A 860 14.75 2.64 33.66
C ASP A 860 13.80 2.65 34.88
N GLN A 861 14.20 3.31 35.97
CA GLN A 861 13.41 3.41 37.21
C GLN A 861 12.06 4.16 37.05
N ILE A 862 11.84 4.83 35.91
CA ILE A 862 10.68 5.68 35.63
C ILE A 862 9.66 4.95 34.73
N ALA A 863 10.09 3.93 33.98
CA ALA A 863 9.27 3.19 33.05
C ALA A 863 8.03 2.56 33.69
N TYR A 864 8.10 2.12 34.95
CA TYR A 864 6.93 1.66 35.71
C TYR A 864 5.82 2.72 35.78
N LEU A 865 6.18 3.99 36.01
CA LEU A 865 5.24 5.10 36.04
C LEU A 865 4.74 5.44 34.62
N ARG A 866 5.59 5.33 33.59
CA ARG A 866 5.18 5.50 32.18
C ARG A 866 4.14 4.45 31.77
N ARG A 867 4.42 3.16 32.02
CA ARG A 867 3.53 2.02 31.73
C ARG A 867 2.16 2.19 32.39
N ALA A 868 2.14 2.53 33.69
CA ALA A 868 0.89 2.81 34.41
C ALA A 868 0.13 4.03 33.85
N LYS A 869 0.85 5.11 33.51
CA LYS A 869 0.24 6.32 32.91
C LYS A 869 -0.33 6.06 31.52
N ARG A 870 0.35 5.28 30.67
CA ARG A 870 -0.14 4.87 29.35
C ARG A 870 -1.40 4.02 29.48
N ALA A 871 -1.43 3.02 30.37
CA ALA A 871 -2.60 2.17 30.59
C ALA A 871 -3.85 3.00 30.93
N LEU A 872 -3.75 3.91 31.91
CA LEU A 872 -4.84 4.81 32.28
C LEU A 872 -5.28 5.75 31.14
N LEU A 873 -4.33 6.25 30.35
CA LEU A 873 -4.61 7.13 29.22
C LEU A 873 -5.32 6.40 28.08
N VAL A 874 -4.93 5.14 27.80
CA VAL A 874 -5.61 4.26 26.83
C VAL A 874 -7.04 3.98 27.27
N GLU A 875 -7.26 3.67 28.55
CA GLU A 875 -8.60 3.46 29.11
C GLU A 875 -9.49 4.69 28.95
N ALA A 876 -9.05 5.88 29.37
CA ALA A 876 -9.83 7.11 29.24
C ALA A 876 -10.11 7.48 27.76
N TRP A 877 -9.15 7.21 26.86
CA TRP A 877 -9.33 7.36 25.41
C TRP A 877 -10.42 6.41 24.86
N LEU A 878 -10.47 5.17 25.33
CA LEU A 878 -11.50 4.18 24.98
C LEU A 878 -12.88 4.52 25.58
N GLU A 879 -12.94 5.24 26.70
CA GLU A 879 -14.18 5.69 27.33
C GLU A 879 -14.80 6.92 26.63
N GLY A 880 -14.06 7.60 25.76
CA GLY A 880 -14.54 8.77 25.03
C GLY A 880 -14.33 10.11 25.72
N ASP A 881 -13.34 10.20 26.62
CA ASP A 881 -12.98 11.47 27.26
C ASP A 881 -12.63 12.53 26.20
N SER A 882 -13.13 13.75 26.39
CA SER A 882 -12.83 14.88 25.50
C SER A 882 -11.36 15.27 25.60
N LEU A 883 -10.76 15.75 24.51
CA LEU A 883 -9.32 16.04 24.44
C LEU A 883 -8.85 17.00 25.54
N GLU A 884 -9.66 18.01 25.87
CA GLU A 884 -9.40 18.91 26.99
C GLU A 884 -9.30 18.18 28.34
N SER A 885 -10.18 17.19 28.61
CA SER A 885 -10.11 16.36 29.83
C SER A 885 -8.80 15.58 29.88
N LEU A 886 -8.41 14.94 28.78
CA LEU A 886 -7.18 14.14 28.70
C LEU A 886 -5.92 15.01 28.86
N GLU A 887 -5.86 16.16 28.16
CA GLU A 887 -4.74 17.10 28.26
C GLU A 887 -4.64 17.69 29.68
N GLN A 888 -5.75 18.03 30.34
CA GLN A 888 -5.75 18.54 31.72
C GLN A 888 -5.44 17.47 32.78
N ALA A 889 -6.10 16.30 32.73
CA ALA A 889 -6.00 15.27 33.75
C ALA A 889 -4.61 14.63 33.81
N TYR A 890 -3.97 14.38 32.65
CA TYR A 890 -2.69 13.68 32.56
C TYR A 890 -1.47 14.63 32.52
N THR A 891 -1.69 15.94 32.32
CA THR A 891 -0.66 16.96 32.54
C THR A 891 -0.43 17.16 34.05
N ASN A 892 0.86 17.17 34.44
CA ASN A 892 1.29 17.45 35.81
C ASN A 892 2.23 18.66 35.92
N SER A 893 2.62 19.24 34.77
CA SER A 893 3.56 20.36 34.69
C SER A 893 3.44 21.01 33.32
N SER A 894 3.28 22.34 33.27
CA SER A 894 3.22 23.08 32.01
C SER A 894 4.53 23.03 31.20
N PHE A 895 5.62 22.53 31.78
CA PHE A 895 6.89 22.26 31.09
C PHE A 895 6.90 20.91 30.35
N VAL A 896 6.02 19.97 30.74
CA VAL A 896 5.87 18.63 30.14
C VAL A 896 4.37 18.31 30.05
N PRO A 897 3.61 19.04 29.21
CA PRO A 897 2.20 18.77 29.01
C PRO A 897 1.98 17.45 28.25
N VAL A 898 0.82 16.84 28.45
CA VAL A 898 0.27 15.84 27.53
C VAL A 898 -0.48 16.60 26.44
N SER A 899 -0.25 16.25 25.17
CA SER A 899 -0.99 16.79 24.03
C SER A 899 -1.78 15.70 23.30
N TYR A 900 -2.75 16.09 22.48
CA TYR A 900 -3.43 15.20 21.52
C TYR A 900 -2.46 14.34 20.71
N GLY A 901 -1.33 14.91 20.26
CA GLY A 901 -0.30 14.18 19.50
C GLY A 901 0.53 13.19 20.31
N ASP A 902 0.37 13.17 21.63
CA ASP A 902 0.90 12.13 22.52
C ASP A 902 -0.17 11.08 22.86
N VAL A 903 -1.41 11.52 23.09
CA VAL A 903 -2.58 10.62 23.23
C VAL A 903 -2.69 9.70 22.02
N ARG A 904 -2.64 10.27 20.81
CA ARG A 904 -2.66 9.51 19.56
C ARG A 904 -1.47 8.56 19.42
N ARG A 905 -0.23 9.03 19.64
CA ARG A 905 0.96 8.17 19.56
C ARG A 905 0.83 6.94 20.47
N ILE A 906 0.33 7.13 21.70
CA ILE A 906 0.14 6.03 22.68
C ILE A 906 -0.98 5.08 22.21
N ALA A 907 -2.12 5.59 21.76
CA ALA A 907 -3.23 4.77 21.28
C ALA A 907 -2.88 3.99 20.00
N ASP A 908 -2.27 4.65 19.02
CA ASP A 908 -1.91 4.07 17.72
C ASP A 908 -0.81 3.01 17.86
N ALA A 909 0.22 3.26 18.68
CA ALA A 909 1.26 2.26 18.98
C ALA A 909 0.68 1.08 19.76
N THR A 910 -0.19 1.33 20.74
CA THR A 910 -0.90 0.28 21.48
C THR A 910 -1.72 -0.59 20.52
N ARG A 911 -2.50 0.02 19.62
CA ARG A 911 -3.31 -0.66 18.60
C ARG A 911 -2.47 -1.54 17.67
N TYR A 912 -1.32 -1.03 17.23
CA TYR A 912 -0.41 -1.74 16.33
C TYR A 912 0.19 -3.00 16.99
N HIS A 913 0.70 -2.87 18.23
CA HIS A 913 1.27 -4.01 18.95
C HIS A 913 0.20 -4.96 19.49
N PHE A 914 -0.98 -4.47 19.90
CA PHE A 914 -2.07 -5.31 20.38
C PHE A 914 -2.62 -6.25 19.29
N ARG A 915 -2.77 -5.77 18.05
CA ARG A 915 -3.08 -6.61 16.86
C ARG A 915 -2.05 -7.72 16.61
N SER A 916 -0.85 -7.61 17.18
CA SER A 916 0.20 -8.62 17.11
C SER A 916 0.22 -9.56 18.32
N VAL A 917 -0.17 -9.08 19.51
CA VAL A 917 -0.25 -9.87 20.74
C VAL A 917 -1.35 -10.93 20.64
N VAL A 918 -2.55 -10.54 20.19
CA VAL A 918 -3.73 -11.44 20.22
C VAL A 918 -3.54 -12.71 19.39
N PRO A 919 -3.06 -12.69 18.13
CA PRO A 919 -2.79 -13.91 17.37
C PRO A 919 -1.73 -14.83 18.01
N ILE A 920 -0.73 -14.27 18.71
CA ILE A 920 0.27 -15.07 19.43
C ILE A 920 -0.38 -15.79 20.62
N VAL A 921 -1.22 -15.09 21.38
CA VAL A 921 -1.95 -15.67 22.53
C VAL A 921 -2.95 -16.74 22.06
N GLN A 922 -3.68 -16.47 20.97
CA GLN A 922 -4.63 -17.42 20.38
C GLN A 922 -3.93 -18.69 19.89
N ALA A 923 -2.77 -18.57 19.24
CA ALA A 923 -1.98 -19.72 18.82
C ALA A 923 -1.37 -20.51 20.00
N LEU A 924 -1.03 -19.84 21.11
CA LEU A 924 -0.50 -20.46 22.33
C LEU A 924 -1.60 -21.16 23.16
N HIS A 925 -2.82 -20.63 23.12
CA HIS A 925 -3.97 -21.13 23.86
C HIS A 925 -5.22 -21.23 22.95
N PRO A 926 -5.29 -22.21 22.02
CA PRO A 926 -6.39 -22.30 21.05
C PRO A 926 -7.80 -22.51 21.64
N MET A 927 -7.90 -22.83 22.93
CA MET A 927 -9.16 -22.96 23.69
C MET A 927 -9.66 -21.63 24.27
N LEU A 928 -8.90 -20.53 24.18
CA LEU A 928 -9.43 -19.19 24.42
C LEU A 928 -10.27 -18.76 23.23
N LEU A 929 -11.38 -18.07 23.48
CA LEU A 929 -12.20 -17.45 22.43
C LEU A 929 -11.89 -15.95 22.40
N LEU A 930 -10.84 -15.58 21.66
CA LEU A 930 -10.47 -14.20 21.39
C LEU A 930 -11.07 -13.79 20.04
N GLU A 931 -12.36 -13.45 20.06
CA GLU A 931 -13.17 -13.16 18.86
C GLU A 931 -12.59 -12.02 18.01
N ASP A 932 -12.42 -12.27 16.70
CA ASP A 932 -11.91 -11.27 15.76
C ASP A 932 -12.83 -10.03 15.66
N GLU A 933 -14.14 -10.19 15.83
CA GLU A 933 -15.08 -9.05 15.89
C GLU A 933 -14.79 -8.15 17.10
N ALA A 934 -14.57 -8.73 18.29
CA ALA A 934 -14.23 -7.98 19.49
C ALA A 934 -12.83 -7.34 19.41
N LEU A 935 -11.86 -8.01 18.77
CA LEU A 935 -10.55 -7.43 18.44
C LEU A 935 -10.67 -6.25 17.46
N ASN A 936 -11.49 -6.37 16.43
CA ASN A 936 -11.77 -5.30 15.48
C ASN A 936 -12.52 -4.13 16.15
N LEU A 937 -13.47 -4.40 17.04
CA LEU A 937 -14.17 -3.41 17.85
C LEU A 937 -13.19 -2.62 18.72
N LEU A 938 -12.35 -3.28 19.52
CA LEU A 938 -11.37 -2.63 20.39
C LEU A 938 -10.30 -1.88 19.58
N THR A 939 -9.80 -2.44 18.49
CA THR A 939 -8.78 -1.76 17.66
C THR A 939 -9.35 -0.59 16.87
N THR A 940 -10.65 -0.61 16.53
CA THR A 940 -11.37 0.58 16.03
C THR A 940 -11.49 1.62 17.13
N ARG A 941 -11.92 1.26 18.35
CA ARG A 941 -12.02 2.22 19.48
C ARG A 941 -10.68 2.90 19.80
N LEU A 942 -9.55 2.19 19.72
CA LEU A 942 -8.22 2.80 19.85
C LEU A 942 -7.94 3.83 18.74
N GLU A 943 -8.48 3.63 17.54
CA GLU A 943 -8.29 4.49 16.37
C GLU A 943 -9.20 5.73 16.35
N VAL A 944 -10.37 5.70 17.00
CA VAL A 944 -11.33 6.82 17.02
C VAL A 944 -11.48 7.49 18.38
N GLY A 945 -11.11 6.81 19.47
CA GLY A 945 -11.29 7.29 20.85
C GLY A 945 -12.75 7.44 21.22
N LEU A 946 -13.57 6.43 20.94
CA LEU A 946 -15.02 6.43 21.20
C LEU A 946 -15.42 5.27 22.12
N PRO A 947 -16.46 5.44 22.95
CA PRO A 947 -17.09 4.33 23.65
C PRO A 947 -17.74 3.38 22.62
N ALA A 948 -17.84 2.10 22.96
CA ALA A 948 -18.35 1.07 22.06
C ALA A 948 -19.75 1.38 21.52
N SER A 949 -20.60 2.02 22.35
CA SER A 949 -21.95 2.45 21.99
C SER A 949 -22.00 3.46 20.85
N ALA A 950 -21.01 4.36 20.72
CA ALA A 950 -21.02 5.45 19.74
C ALA A 950 -20.40 5.08 18.37
N LEU A 951 -19.85 3.88 18.23
CA LEU A 951 -19.25 3.40 16.98
C LEU A 951 -20.20 3.31 15.78
N PRO A 952 -21.51 2.99 15.91
CA PRO A 952 -22.44 2.96 14.78
C PRO A 952 -22.56 4.32 14.04
N LEU A 953 -22.24 5.44 14.69
CA LEU A 953 -22.21 6.76 14.06
C LEU A 953 -21.04 6.94 13.08
N LEU A 954 -20.00 6.09 13.11
CA LEU A 954 -18.92 6.09 12.12
C LEU A 954 -19.42 5.75 10.70
N ASN A 955 -20.60 5.11 10.59
CA ASN A 955 -21.27 4.88 9.30
C ASN A 955 -21.77 6.19 8.64
N VAL A 956 -21.74 7.31 9.36
CA VAL A 956 -21.99 8.66 8.84
C VAL A 956 -20.64 9.41 8.80
N PRO A 957 -19.75 9.11 7.81
CA PRO A 957 -18.32 9.46 7.84
C PRO A 957 -18.01 10.97 7.75
N ILE A 958 -19.03 11.81 7.65
CA ILE A 958 -18.92 13.28 7.63
C ILE A 958 -18.97 13.90 9.04
N LEU A 959 -19.20 13.09 10.08
CA LEU A 959 -19.17 13.48 11.49
C LEU A 959 -17.75 13.32 12.07
N ASN A 960 -17.24 14.35 12.75
CA ASN A 960 -15.98 14.25 13.48
C ASN A 960 -16.17 13.67 14.90
N ARG A 961 -15.06 13.29 15.57
CA ARG A 961 -15.08 12.72 16.94
C ARG A 961 -15.93 13.55 17.93
N GLY A 962 -15.81 14.87 17.89
CA GLY A 962 -16.54 15.76 18.80
C GLY A 962 -18.04 15.79 18.54
N GLU A 963 -18.46 15.76 17.27
CA GLU A 963 -19.87 15.66 16.88
C GLU A 963 -20.47 14.32 17.32
N ILE A 964 -19.74 13.22 17.13
CA ILE A 964 -20.15 11.87 17.57
C ILE A 964 -20.27 11.79 19.09
N LEU A 965 -19.30 12.34 19.85
CA LEU A 965 -19.36 12.37 21.31
C LEU A 965 -20.49 13.27 21.84
N LEU A 966 -20.87 14.33 21.15
CA LEU A 966 -22.02 15.18 21.51
C LEU A 966 -23.34 14.43 21.31
N LEU A 967 -23.55 13.80 20.16
CA LEU A 967 -24.72 12.96 19.89
C LEU A 967 -24.86 11.85 20.94
N ALA A 968 -23.78 11.12 21.22
CA ALA A 968 -23.77 10.03 22.20
C ALA A 968 -24.08 10.51 23.63
N ARG A 969 -23.61 11.71 24.02
CA ARG A 969 -23.95 12.37 25.29
C ARG A 969 -25.41 12.83 25.39
N HIS A 970 -26.18 12.79 24.30
CA HIS A 970 -27.62 13.03 24.25
C HIS A 970 -28.42 11.77 23.85
N GLY A 971 -27.81 10.59 23.97
CA GLY A 971 -28.47 9.30 23.73
C GLY A 971 -28.60 8.90 22.26
N ILE A 972 -28.21 9.77 21.32
CA ILE A 972 -28.15 9.46 19.89
C ILE A 972 -26.84 8.72 19.65
N VAL A 973 -26.90 7.38 19.61
CA VAL A 973 -25.70 6.51 19.50
C VAL A 973 -25.61 5.76 18.17
N GLU A 974 -26.64 5.86 17.32
CA GLU A 974 -26.73 5.23 16.01
C GLU A 974 -27.78 5.94 15.12
N PRO A 975 -27.80 5.72 13.79
CA PRO A 975 -28.86 6.17 12.89
C PRO A 975 -30.20 5.40 12.99
N SER A 976 -30.73 5.16 14.21
CA SER A 976 -32.02 4.46 14.40
C SER A 976 -33.26 5.34 14.28
N LEU A 977 -33.08 6.66 14.17
CA LEU A 977 -34.12 7.64 13.84
C LEU A 977 -33.81 8.32 12.51
N SER A 978 -34.85 8.67 11.74
CA SER A 978 -34.73 9.48 10.52
C SER A 978 -34.12 10.84 10.82
N TRP A 979 -33.42 11.42 9.83
CA TRP A 979 -32.73 12.69 9.99
C TRP A 979 -33.67 13.80 10.47
N ALA A 980 -34.87 13.91 9.89
CA ALA A 980 -35.87 14.91 10.26
C ALA A 980 -36.33 14.83 11.75
N ALA A 981 -36.14 13.69 12.43
CA ALA A 981 -36.45 13.54 13.85
C ALA A 981 -35.30 14.00 14.78
N ILE A 982 -34.07 14.07 14.28
CA ILE A 982 -32.89 14.50 15.05
C ILE A 982 -32.30 15.85 14.59
N GLU A 983 -32.66 16.33 13.40
CA GLU A 983 -32.14 17.53 12.74
C GLU A 983 -32.16 18.77 13.64
N PRO A 984 -33.25 19.11 14.37
CA PRO A 984 -33.24 20.26 15.29
C PRO A 984 -32.18 20.12 16.39
N THR A 985 -32.10 18.93 17.00
CA THR A 985 -31.13 18.62 18.06
C THR A 985 -29.68 18.62 17.53
N ALA A 986 -29.47 18.15 16.30
CA ALA A 986 -28.17 18.15 15.65
C ALA A 986 -27.70 19.57 15.30
N ILE A 987 -28.58 20.43 14.79
CA ILE A 987 -28.29 21.84 14.53
C ILE A 987 -27.96 22.58 15.85
N GLU A 988 -28.72 22.34 16.92
CA GLU A 988 -28.46 22.90 18.25
C GLU A 988 -27.11 22.44 18.82
N LEU A 989 -26.84 21.12 18.80
CA LEU A 989 -25.59 20.52 19.30
C LEU A 989 -24.35 20.98 18.52
N PHE A 990 -24.44 21.01 17.19
CA PHE A 990 -23.30 21.35 16.36
C PHE A 990 -23.06 22.87 16.33
N GLY A 991 -24.12 23.67 16.45
CA GLY A 991 -24.07 25.14 16.40
C GLY A 991 -23.94 25.70 14.98
N LEU A 992 -24.16 24.87 13.96
CA LEU A 992 -24.17 25.23 12.54
C LEU A 992 -25.03 24.23 11.75
N ASP A 993 -25.80 24.74 10.78
CA ASP A 993 -26.59 23.92 9.89
C ASP A 993 -25.69 23.22 8.86
N ARG A 994 -25.73 21.87 8.85
CA ARG A 994 -25.05 20.99 7.89
C ARG A 994 -26.04 20.03 7.21
N SER A 995 -27.34 20.30 7.30
CA SER A 995 -28.40 19.31 7.02
C SER A 995 -28.42 18.83 5.57
N GLN A 996 -28.09 19.71 4.61
CA GLN A 996 -27.93 19.34 3.20
C GLN A 996 -26.80 18.32 2.95
N VAL A 997 -25.83 18.20 3.87
CA VAL A 997 -24.66 17.30 3.76
C VAL A 997 -24.82 16.07 4.64
N ILE A 998 -25.32 16.23 5.87
CA ILE A 998 -25.47 15.12 6.82
C ILE A 998 -26.75 14.32 6.51
N GLY A 999 -27.87 14.99 6.25
CA GLY A 999 -29.18 14.36 6.10
C GLY A 999 -29.24 13.24 5.06
N PRO A 1000 -28.76 13.43 3.80
CA PRO A 1000 -28.77 12.38 2.80
C PRO A 1000 -27.94 11.14 3.18
N ILE A 1001 -26.84 11.33 3.92
CA ILE A 1001 -25.97 10.25 4.40
C ILE A 1001 -26.64 9.54 5.59
N TRP A 1002 -27.17 10.31 6.53
CA TRP A 1002 -27.87 9.80 7.71
C TRP A 1002 -29.10 8.98 7.33
N GLU A 1003 -29.95 9.49 6.44
CA GLU A 1003 -31.18 8.81 6.02
C GLU A 1003 -30.86 7.50 5.27
N LYS A 1004 -29.79 7.48 4.46
CA LYS A 1004 -29.31 6.23 3.84
C LYS A 1004 -28.90 5.19 4.88
N GLN A 1005 -28.22 5.60 5.96
CA GLN A 1005 -27.87 4.68 7.06
C GLN A 1005 -29.10 4.29 7.90
N HIS A 1006 -30.09 5.17 8.05
CA HIS A 1006 -31.35 4.86 8.73
C HIS A 1006 -32.16 3.79 7.98
N LEU A 1007 -32.30 3.92 6.66
CA LEU A 1007 -32.92 2.88 5.83
C LEU A 1007 -32.14 1.56 5.89
N THR A 1008 -30.81 1.63 5.99
CA THR A 1008 -29.93 0.46 6.13
C THR A 1008 -30.05 -0.21 7.51
N SER A 1009 -30.30 0.55 8.59
CA SER A 1009 -30.52 0.00 9.94
C SER A 1009 -31.90 -0.66 10.05
N LEU A 1010 -32.95 -0.04 9.50
CA LEU A 1010 -34.29 -0.64 9.40
C LEU A 1010 -34.28 -1.97 8.64
N ALA A 1011 -33.54 -2.06 7.54
CA ALA A 1011 -33.40 -3.28 6.75
C ALA A 1011 -32.73 -4.45 7.51
N LYS A 1012 -31.93 -4.16 8.55
CA LYS A 1012 -31.33 -5.19 9.44
C LYS A 1012 -32.24 -5.63 10.58
N VAL A 1013 -33.29 -4.87 10.88
CA VAL A 1013 -34.24 -5.13 11.99
C VAL A 1013 -35.53 -5.79 11.50
N ALA A 1014 -35.83 -5.70 10.20
CA ALA A 1014 -36.88 -6.50 9.58
C ALA A 1014 -36.57 -8.00 9.71
N PRO A 1015 -37.44 -8.82 10.33
CA PRO A 1015 -37.26 -10.27 10.33
C PRO A 1015 -37.44 -10.81 8.90
N ALA A 1016 -36.60 -11.76 8.50
CA ALA A 1016 -36.80 -12.48 7.24
C ALA A 1016 -38.14 -13.23 7.28
N SER A 1017 -39.03 -12.90 6.34
CA SER A 1017 -40.45 -13.32 6.31
C SER A 1017 -40.77 -14.20 5.11
#